data_AF-A0A6A6FWT8-F1
#
_entry.id   AF-A0A6A6FWT8-F1
#
_cell.length_a   1.000
_cell.length_b   1.000
_cell.length_c   1.000
_cell.angle_alpha   90.00
_cell.angle_beta   90.00
_cell.angle_gamma   90.00
#
_symmetry.space_group_name_H-M   'P 1'
#
loop_
_entity.id
_entity.type
_entity.pdbx_description
1 polymer ?
#
loop_
_entity_poly.entity_id
_entity_poly.type
_entity_poly.pdbx_seq_one_letter_code
_entity_poly.pdbx_strand_id
1 'polypeptide(L)'
;MAHPICSILSHRRSLADAVTGNTITPETELTALHSPPPESLLFNLTQTAGPSKPCSLVFNNELFPSLHASGDPAGSAFHTYITFSDLLTLPHVRIEVHWPHLDLKIAVKVRITENNLRLVSDITRQDLIADELACTSSGSSRLSREGFNNAAAKINHLCVKSQRLIWHLRALFDTDGPKAVRVRFFDTLANDKSSCIPQLLPFVVGPHKLKSLSLPDHSQLVPLSVDRTPHELLGAPAPFPFTPLSSGATYISINDAQAQLFECARITHVEQDLGLQQWSKVQHEAVAYELGQFVILAVTFKPFIPLRGSDGSSVAFRLPERMSTKVCSQQAGLEFTCSAVLCPSMAMLEGYDALFMVTSRVPYALRTACHDIHDLTLRASIMVTFEPRISHFTISSQLSTATSLRAPDVARWLPLILNQSPHLPYVDLALKRAPDYRGTVDRRQIDRVYEMMLYWRKWNPEQLAALRSIRCAMGGIILISGPAGTGKTLVQQILCAFFYLIGLHVLVLAPANSNVADFVSKLHKNFPSGDVEALRIFPRSAETELKDAVGQEVTEPITPRNPAVPPTHLFEFELVRSEVAAAGDKYSKGRESGLQHRVLKAARDGSLDGTLYQPIVDEKAGTTSDGKVDVWQELRNCIEKCERGEFDWQDEKLVNTYEQTYSACKSQYVARSRLIVTTTGNVHSPDIQENWAQDMHGVMCKGVVAILDEACKDNEIDTLGPLMCPGFRSKVTGMIMVGDDRQLEPTDTSAKGRVSFSLFPGRSSMPFATRLKSEGHPCVELLEQHRMSVRIADWPFSNFYPPGMRSSANTYRTLREKLPGLRECLAKTLGKDLGHLSQLYSAADEDDLLRSHYVQVEGRRVKRNLSTVVREHILAFFNKIFWDLHAYFGPEMHDNVTVIVAYKEARFCWQQALKHLMRVHKLTARELPSVMTIDSSQGTEATITIVDCSVQQYRKDSDIGFIDDDRRINVAMTRAQEVRWFLGGSCSAHERYSRRTKLPAYVRYRNHTDTRNNLSNFGGDILPADGVGWLEKLEKQDVSLQKTFADDMRRLGR
;
A
#
# COMPACT_ATOMS: atom_id res chain seq x y z
N MET A 1 35.69 -10.11 -36.10
CA MET A 1 35.06 -8.86 -35.61
C MET A 1 33.55 -9.08 -35.54
N ALA A 2 33.04 -9.62 -34.42
CA ALA A 2 31.61 -9.60 -34.16
C ALA A 2 31.29 -8.23 -33.55
N HIS A 3 30.41 -7.43 -34.15
CA HIS A 3 29.93 -6.20 -33.54
C HIS A 3 29.26 -6.55 -32.21
N PRO A 4 29.87 -6.26 -31.05
CA PRO A 4 29.32 -6.73 -29.78
C PRO A 4 27.96 -6.10 -29.51
N ILE A 5 27.76 -4.88 -30.01
CA ILE A 5 26.48 -4.16 -30.01
C ILE A 5 25.40 -4.93 -30.78
N CYS A 6 25.68 -5.48 -31.96
CA CYS A 6 24.69 -6.26 -32.71
C CYS A 6 24.27 -7.54 -31.96
N SER A 7 25.18 -8.15 -31.20
CA SER A 7 24.87 -9.32 -30.35
C SER A 7 24.13 -8.93 -29.05
N ILE A 8 24.37 -7.74 -28.52
CA ILE A 8 23.60 -7.19 -27.38
C ILE A 8 22.16 -6.92 -27.84
N LEU A 9 22.00 -6.34 -29.03
CA LEU A 9 20.71 -5.98 -29.61
C LEU A 9 19.96 -7.17 -30.24
N SER A 10 20.57 -8.35 -30.40
CA SER A 10 19.89 -9.52 -30.97
C SER A 10 18.71 -10.00 -30.10
N HIS A 11 18.78 -9.79 -28.78
CA HIS A 11 17.70 -10.06 -27.83
C HIS A 11 16.43 -9.23 -28.10
N ARG A 12 16.55 -8.11 -28.81
CA ARG A 12 15.38 -7.32 -29.26
C ARG A 12 14.49 -8.12 -30.19
N ARG A 13 15.07 -9.01 -31.02
CA ARG A 13 14.34 -9.79 -32.01
C ARG A 13 13.55 -10.95 -31.40
N SER A 14 13.85 -11.33 -30.16
CA SER A 14 13.17 -12.40 -29.43
C SER A 14 12.13 -11.89 -28.43
N LEU A 15 11.80 -10.60 -28.46
CA LEU A 15 10.76 -10.04 -27.59
C LEU A 15 9.38 -10.41 -28.12
N ALA A 16 8.54 -10.90 -27.21
CA ALA A 16 7.16 -11.21 -27.49
C ALA A 16 6.24 -10.15 -26.86
N ASP A 17 5.15 -9.86 -27.54
CA ASP A 17 4.01 -9.11 -27.04
C ASP A 17 3.37 -9.86 -25.85
N ALA A 18 3.03 -9.11 -24.80
CA ALA A 18 2.57 -9.64 -23.53
C ALA A 18 1.18 -10.28 -23.56
N VAL A 19 0.38 -9.92 -24.56
CA VAL A 19 -0.96 -10.42 -24.75
C VAL A 19 -0.90 -11.60 -25.72
N THR A 20 -0.42 -11.34 -26.93
CA THR A 20 -0.50 -12.27 -28.06
C THR A 20 0.61 -13.32 -28.07
N GLY A 21 1.73 -13.05 -27.39
CA GLY A 21 2.93 -13.89 -27.48
C GLY A 21 3.65 -13.82 -28.84
N ASN A 22 3.17 -12.98 -29.76
CA ASN A 22 3.77 -12.77 -31.08
C ASN A 22 4.94 -11.80 -31.00
N THR A 23 5.74 -11.70 -32.07
CA THR A 23 6.80 -10.69 -32.18
C THR A 23 6.22 -9.28 -32.06
N ILE A 24 6.90 -8.42 -31.30
CA ILE A 24 6.53 -7.01 -31.14
C ILE A 24 6.56 -6.26 -32.48
N THR A 25 5.50 -5.48 -32.78
CA THR A 25 5.37 -4.64 -33.98
C THR A 25 5.21 -3.15 -33.62
N PRO A 26 5.26 -2.20 -34.57
CA PRO A 26 5.01 -0.79 -34.28
C PRO A 26 3.65 -0.49 -33.64
N GLU A 27 2.66 -1.37 -33.86
CA GLU A 27 1.29 -1.25 -33.35
C GLU A 27 1.11 -1.85 -31.95
N THR A 28 2.13 -2.51 -31.38
CA THR A 28 2.06 -3.04 -30.01
C THR A 28 2.03 -1.89 -29.00
N GLU A 29 1.13 -1.90 -28.01
CA GLU A 29 1.04 -0.81 -27.00
C GLU A 29 1.92 -1.05 -25.76
N LEU A 30 2.15 -2.31 -25.38
CA LEU A 30 2.92 -2.67 -24.18
C LEU A 30 4.05 -3.64 -24.51
N THR A 31 5.28 -3.27 -24.14
CA THR A 31 6.49 -4.06 -24.39
C THR A 31 6.97 -4.78 -23.14
N ALA A 32 7.25 -6.08 -23.26
CA ALA A 32 7.84 -6.88 -22.21
C ALA A 32 9.37 -6.64 -22.15
N LEU A 33 9.92 -6.33 -20.96
CA LEU A 33 11.36 -6.12 -20.75
C LEU A 33 12.01 -7.41 -20.28
N HIS A 34 12.97 -7.92 -21.04
CA HIS A 34 13.63 -9.20 -20.78
C HIS A 34 14.90 -9.14 -19.90
N SER A 35 14.86 -9.78 -18.73
CA SER A 35 16.05 -9.97 -17.89
C SER A 35 16.98 -11.05 -18.47
N PRO A 36 18.18 -10.69 -18.98
CA PRO A 36 19.16 -11.61 -19.50
C PRO A 36 19.74 -12.46 -18.35
N PRO A 37 20.38 -13.60 -18.67
CA PRO A 37 21.03 -14.42 -17.65
C PRO A 37 22.06 -13.60 -16.85
N PRO A 38 22.14 -13.78 -15.52
CA PRO A 38 23.08 -13.04 -14.65
C PRO A 38 24.54 -13.07 -15.11
N GLU A 39 24.94 -14.13 -15.82
CA GLU A 39 26.31 -14.34 -16.31
C GLU A 39 26.60 -13.64 -17.65
N SER A 40 25.60 -13.00 -18.28
CA SER A 40 25.75 -12.42 -19.61
C SER A 40 26.34 -11.00 -19.60
N LEU A 41 27.01 -10.63 -20.70
CA LEU A 41 27.50 -9.26 -20.90
C LEU A 41 26.35 -8.23 -20.87
N LEU A 42 25.19 -8.55 -21.45
CA LEU A 42 24.02 -7.67 -21.44
C LEU A 42 23.50 -7.42 -20.02
N PHE A 43 23.52 -8.42 -19.14
CA PHE A 43 23.17 -8.25 -17.72
C PHE A 43 24.06 -7.21 -17.05
N ASN A 44 25.38 -7.37 -17.20
CA ASN A 44 26.36 -6.45 -16.62
C ASN A 44 26.32 -5.03 -17.24
N LEU A 45 25.98 -4.90 -18.53
CA LEU A 45 25.85 -3.60 -19.19
C LEU A 45 24.58 -2.82 -18.81
N THR A 46 23.55 -3.50 -18.32
CA THR A 46 22.25 -2.88 -18.03
C THR A 46 21.99 -2.67 -16.55
N GLN A 47 22.70 -3.38 -15.66
CA GLN A 47 22.55 -3.32 -14.21
C GLN A 47 23.78 -2.74 -13.52
N THR A 48 23.78 -2.76 -12.18
CA THR A 48 25.03 -2.71 -11.41
C THR A 48 25.78 -4.01 -11.61
N ALA A 49 26.93 -3.95 -12.28
CA ALA A 49 27.71 -5.12 -12.64
C ALA A 49 28.29 -5.80 -11.40
N GLY A 50 28.29 -7.13 -11.38
CA GLY A 50 28.77 -7.93 -10.26
C GLY A 50 29.66 -9.09 -10.71
N PRO A 51 30.55 -9.61 -9.83
CA PRO A 51 30.89 -9.07 -8.50
C PRO A 51 31.74 -7.79 -8.59
N SER A 52 31.63 -6.91 -7.59
CA SER A 52 32.41 -5.68 -7.49
C SER A 52 33.89 -5.97 -7.20
N LYS A 53 34.81 -5.21 -7.78
CA LYS A 53 36.26 -5.45 -7.63
C LYS A 53 36.82 -4.68 -6.42
N PRO A 54 37.55 -5.34 -5.51
CA PRO A 54 38.32 -4.66 -4.46
C PRO A 54 39.38 -3.73 -5.06
N CYS A 55 39.54 -2.55 -4.48
CA CYS A 55 40.49 -1.55 -4.96
C CYS A 55 40.97 -0.64 -3.82
N SER A 56 41.97 0.20 -4.06
CA SER A 56 42.32 1.35 -3.22
C SER A 56 41.98 2.65 -3.94
N LEU A 57 41.41 3.62 -3.22
CA LEU A 57 41.19 4.97 -3.69
C LEU A 57 42.43 5.82 -3.45
N VAL A 58 42.83 6.63 -4.43
CA VAL A 58 44.00 7.50 -4.38
C VAL A 58 43.54 8.96 -4.37
N PHE A 59 43.76 9.63 -3.24
CA PHE A 59 43.53 11.07 -3.06
C PHE A 59 44.81 11.75 -2.62
N ASN A 60 45.24 12.82 -3.29
CA ASN A 60 46.49 13.54 -2.96
C ASN A 60 47.72 12.62 -2.79
N ASN A 61 47.83 11.57 -3.61
CA ASN A 61 48.84 10.50 -3.55
C ASN A 61 48.79 9.58 -2.31
N GLU A 62 47.80 9.72 -1.43
CA GLU A 62 47.52 8.80 -0.32
C GLU A 62 46.53 7.70 -0.74
N LEU A 63 46.73 6.46 -0.23
CA LEU A 63 45.93 5.27 -0.54
C LEU A 63 44.90 4.94 0.56
N PHE A 64 43.67 4.63 0.14
CA PHE A 64 42.55 4.24 1.00
C PHE A 64 41.86 2.97 0.48
N PRO A 65 42.02 1.80 1.13
CA PRO A 65 42.90 1.50 2.25
C PRO A 65 44.39 1.49 1.84
N SER A 66 45.29 1.49 2.84
CA SER A 66 46.72 1.27 2.59
C SER A 66 46.95 -0.19 2.25
N LEU A 67 47.92 -0.47 1.38
CA LEU A 67 48.38 -1.82 1.05
C LEU A 67 49.61 -2.17 1.90
N HIS A 68 49.71 -3.41 2.39
CA HIS A 68 50.95 -3.93 2.98
C HIS A 68 51.96 -4.30 1.88
N ALA A 69 53.23 -4.52 2.25
CA ALA A 69 54.28 -4.96 1.31
C ALA A 69 53.97 -6.29 0.61
N SER A 70 53.04 -7.10 1.14
CA SER A 70 52.54 -8.34 0.55
C SER A 70 51.35 -8.16 -0.40
N GLY A 71 50.83 -6.94 -0.59
CA GLY A 71 49.67 -6.65 -1.44
C GLY A 71 48.29 -6.87 -0.78
N ASP A 72 48.23 -7.45 0.43
CA ASP A 72 46.96 -7.74 1.12
C ASP A 72 46.43 -6.57 1.97
N PRO A 73 45.11 -6.31 2.01
CA PRO A 73 44.48 -5.28 2.84
C PRO A 73 44.19 -5.73 4.30
N ALA A 74 44.78 -6.83 4.77
CA ALA A 74 44.45 -7.44 6.06
C ALA A 74 44.67 -6.46 7.24
N GLY A 75 43.58 -6.17 7.97
CA GLY A 75 43.56 -5.27 9.13
C GLY A 75 43.02 -3.84 8.89
N SER A 76 42.53 -3.53 7.69
CA SER A 76 41.87 -2.23 7.45
C SER A 76 40.50 -2.14 8.13
N ALA A 77 40.19 -0.99 8.75
CA ALA A 77 38.89 -0.70 9.36
C ALA A 77 37.74 -0.61 8.33
N PHE A 78 38.08 -0.55 7.03
CA PHE A 78 37.12 -0.46 5.92
C PHE A 78 37.66 -1.08 4.64
N HIS A 79 36.75 -1.43 3.72
CA HIS A 79 37.05 -1.99 2.41
C HIS A 79 36.42 -1.13 1.31
N THR A 80 37.13 -0.96 0.20
CA THR A 80 36.68 -0.17 -0.96
C THR A 80 36.52 -1.06 -2.19
N TYR A 81 35.43 -0.86 -2.91
CA TYR A 81 35.06 -1.63 -4.09
C TYR A 81 34.68 -0.68 -5.23
N ILE A 82 34.91 -1.13 -6.46
CA ILE A 82 34.50 -0.44 -7.67
C ILE A 82 33.69 -1.37 -8.56
N THR A 83 32.69 -0.81 -9.22
CA THR A 83 31.97 -1.47 -10.32
C THR A 83 31.44 -0.44 -11.32
N PHE A 84 30.90 -0.92 -12.44
CA PHE A 84 30.13 -0.12 -13.39
C PHE A 84 28.63 -0.37 -13.19
N SER A 85 27.81 0.66 -13.40
CA SER A 85 26.35 0.52 -13.35
C SER A 85 25.66 1.24 -14.49
N ASP A 86 24.57 0.62 -14.99
CA ASP A 86 23.60 1.23 -15.89
C ASP A 86 24.23 1.76 -17.21
N LEU A 87 25.25 1.05 -17.73
CA LEU A 87 26.12 1.51 -18.83
C LEU A 87 25.36 1.81 -20.14
N LEU A 88 24.26 1.11 -20.43
CA LEU A 88 23.43 1.36 -21.61
C LEU A 88 22.49 2.55 -21.50
N THR A 89 22.15 2.98 -20.28
CA THR A 89 21.19 4.06 -20.03
C THR A 89 21.89 5.28 -19.46
N LEU A 90 22.19 5.29 -18.17
CA LEU A 90 22.82 6.37 -17.44
C LEU A 90 24.15 5.80 -16.89
N PRO A 91 25.26 5.87 -17.65
CA PRO A 91 26.48 5.14 -17.31
C PRO A 91 27.21 5.74 -16.11
N HIS A 92 27.53 4.93 -15.11
CA HIS A 92 28.31 5.36 -13.94
C HIS A 92 29.42 4.40 -13.55
N VAL A 93 30.48 4.95 -12.97
CA VAL A 93 31.36 4.24 -12.05
C VAL A 93 30.73 4.32 -10.66
N ARG A 94 30.50 3.17 -10.04
CA ARG A 94 30.04 3.08 -8.67
C ARG A 94 31.21 2.71 -7.78
N ILE A 95 31.52 3.58 -6.82
CA ILE A 95 32.54 3.37 -5.80
C ILE A 95 31.82 3.11 -4.48
N GLU A 96 32.11 1.98 -3.84
CA GLU A 96 31.52 1.60 -2.57
C GLU A 96 32.59 1.51 -1.48
N VAL A 97 32.26 1.96 -0.28
CA VAL A 97 33.12 1.85 0.91
C VAL A 97 32.32 1.22 2.03
N HIS A 98 32.83 0.11 2.59
CA HIS A 98 32.18 -0.68 3.62
C HIS A 98 32.99 -0.62 4.91
N TRP A 99 32.33 -0.29 6.03
CA TRP A 99 32.85 -0.39 7.39
C TRP A 99 32.07 -1.48 8.14
N PRO A 100 32.53 -2.75 8.10
CA PRO A 100 31.78 -3.88 8.66
C PRO A 100 31.44 -3.73 10.15
N HIS A 101 32.37 -3.20 10.94
CA HIS A 101 32.21 -3.04 12.40
C HIS A 101 31.11 -2.03 12.80
N LEU A 102 30.74 -1.13 11.90
CA LEU A 102 29.74 -0.10 12.15
C LEU A 102 28.44 -0.36 11.37
N ASP A 103 28.38 -1.44 10.59
CA ASP A 103 27.32 -1.66 9.60
C ASP A 103 27.04 -0.36 8.81
N LEU A 104 28.11 0.20 8.24
CA LEU A 104 28.07 1.43 7.47
C LEU A 104 28.60 1.15 6.06
N LYS A 105 27.76 1.48 5.07
CA LYS A 105 28.11 1.45 3.66
C LYS A 105 27.87 2.83 3.08
N ILE A 106 28.83 3.32 2.30
CA ILE A 106 28.69 4.53 1.50
C ILE A 106 28.90 4.15 0.05
N ALA A 107 28.12 4.73 -0.86
CA ALA A 107 28.39 4.62 -2.28
C ALA A 107 28.32 5.98 -2.99
N VAL A 108 29.22 6.15 -3.95
CA VAL A 108 29.29 7.29 -4.85
C VAL A 108 29.11 6.80 -6.28
N LYS A 109 28.14 7.36 -7.00
CA LYS A 109 28.02 7.14 -8.44
C LYS A 109 28.61 8.34 -9.19
N VAL A 110 29.69 8.09 -9.93
CA VAL A 110 30.34 9.06 -10.82
C VAL A 110 29.88 8.81 -12.24
N ARG A 111 29.21 9.79 -12.83
CA ARG A 111 28.77 9.71 -14.22
C ARG A 111 29.97 9.55 -15.16
N ILE A 112 29.85 8.62 -16.11
CA ILE A 112 30.85 8.42 -17.16
C ILE A 112 30.44 9.21 -18.39
N THR A 113 31.40 9.94 -18.95
CA THR A 113 31.34 10.57 -20.25
C THR A 113 32.57 10.16 -21.07
N GLU A 114 32.59 10.46 -22.38
CA GLU A 114 33.68 10.02 -23.26
C GLU A 114 35.08 10.49 -22.83
N ASN A 115 35.17 11.61 -22.10
CA ASN A 115 36.40 12.34 -21.81
C ASN A 115 36.83 12.32 -20.35
N ASN A 116 36.01 11.78 -19.44
CA ASN A 116 36.25 11.92 -18.00
C ASN A 116 36.75 10.63 -17.32
N LEU A 117 36.96 9.57 -18.09
CA LEU A 117 37.46 8.28 -17.61
C LEU A 117 38.68 7.83 -18.41
N ARG A 118 39.77 7.47 -17.72
CA ARG A 118 41.01 6.98 -18.33
C ARG A 118 41.57 5.79 -17.56
N LEU A 119 41.87 4.70 -18.25
CA LEU A 119 42.62 3.58 -17.70
C LEU A 119 44.11 3.78 -18.02
N VAL A 120 44.96 3.57 -17.03
CA VAL A 120 46.42 3.57 -17.18
C VAL A 120 46.95 2.26 -16.61
N SER A 121 47.62 1.48 -17.45
CA SER A 121 48.16 0.18 -17.06
C SER A 121 49.59 0.24 -16.58
N ASP A 122 50.00 -0.79 -15.84
CA ASP A 122 51.38 -1.02 -15.40
C ASP A 122 52.01 0.14 -14.61
N ILE A 123 51.24 0.75 -13.69
CA ILE A 123 51.76 1.82 -12.82
C ILE A 123 52.44 1.22 -11.59
N THR A 124 53.74 1.47 -11.45
CA THR A 124 54.51 1.11 -10.25
C THR A 124 54.31 2.12 -9.12
N ARG A 125 53.84 1.67 -7.96
CA ARG A 125 53.82 2.43 -6.69
C ARG A 125 54.15 1.48 -5.54
N GLN A 126 55.02 1.89 -4.62
CA GLN A 126 55.42 1.07 -3.45
C GLN A 126 55.86 -0.35 -3.87
N ASP A 127 56.66 -0.45 -4.93
CA ASP A 127 57.21 -1.69 -5.50
C ASP A 127 56.17 -2.70 -6.07
N LEU A 128 54.91 -2.29 -6.20
CA LEU A 128 53.84 -3.10 -6.81
C LEU A 128 53.39 -2.49 -8.14
N ILE A 129 53.23 -3.33 -9.16
CA ILE A 129 52.69 -2.96 -10.49
C ILE A 129 51.20 -3.26 -10.50
N ALA A 130 50.37 -2.25 -10.80
CA ALA A 130 48.93 -2.41 -10.92
C ALA A 130 48.32 -1.38 -11.89
N ASP A 131 47.11 -1.66 -12.35
CA ASP A 131 46.34 -0.73 -13.18
C ASP A 131 45.67 0.36 -12.32
N GLU A 132 45.58 1.59 -12.83
CA GLU A 132 44.79 2.68 -12.22
C GLU A 132 43.71 3.18 -13.19
N LEU A 133 42.50 3.36 -12.66
CA LEU A 133 41.39 4.02 -13.32
C LEU A 133 41.23 5.44 -12.77
N ALA A 134 41.42 6.45 -13.62
CA ALA A 134 41.21 7.85 -13.28
C ALA A 134 39.83 8.31 -13.74
N CYS A 135 39.00 8.75 -12.79
CA CYS A 135 37.67 9.33 -13.02
C CYS A 135 37.73 10.82 -12.66
N THR A 136 37.26 11.70 -13.54
CA THR A 136 37.12 13.14 -13.26
C THR A 136 35.65 13.51 -13.19
N SER A 137 35.22 14.17 -12.12
CA SER A 137 33.92 14.85 -12.11
C SER A 137 34.08 16.17 -12.86
N SER A 138 33.22 16.43 -13.84
CA SER A 138 33.04 17.78 -14.36
C SER A 138 32.11 18.54 -13.40
N GLY A 139 32.26 19.86 -13.25
CA GLY A 139 31.43 20.66 -12.34
C GLY A 139 29.91 20.59 -12.61
N SER A 140 29.49 19.97 -13.72
CA SER A 140 28.09 19.71 -14.08
C SER A 140 27.60 18.29 -13.76
N SER A 141 28.48 17.35 -13.39
CA SER A 141 28.09 15.95 -13.09
C SER A 141 27.43 15.86 -11.71
N ARG A 142 26.11 15.65 -11.66
CA ARG A 142 25.36 15.40 -10.42
C ARG A 142 25.70 13.99 -9.93
N LEU A 143 26.53 13.90 -8.91
CA LEU A 143 26.92 12.64 -8.28
C LEU A 143 25.85 12.19 -7.27
N SER A 144 25.50 10.91 -7.25
CA SER A 144 24.66 10.39 -6.17
C SER A 144 25.46 10.10 -4.91
N ARG A 145 24.81 10.32 -3.76
CA ARG A 145 25.36 10.13 -2.43
C ARG A 145 24.50 9.12 -1.67
N GLU A 146 24.93 7.87 -1.58
CA GLU A 146 24.25 6.85 -0.78
C GLU A 146 25.00 6.62 0.53
N GLY A 147 24.29 6.50 1.65
CA GLY A 147 24.87 6.24 2.97
C GLY A 147 25.64 7.40 3.60
N PHE A 148 25.77 8.55 2.93
CA PHE A 148 26.50 9.71 3.47
C PHE A 148 25.82 10.35 4.68
N ASN A 149 24.49 10.25 4.76
CA ASN A 149 23.71 10.71 5.90
C ASN A 149 23.99 9.82 7.12
N ASN A 150 23.93 8.50 6.96
CA ASN A 150 24.35 7.54 7.99
C ASN A 150 25.81 7.73 8.43
N ALA A 151 26.69 8.01 7.47
CA ALA A 151 28.09 8.28 7.76
C ALA A 151 28.28 9.56 8.58
N ALA A 152 27.45 10.59 8.36
CA ALA A 152 27.45 11.80 9.17
C ALA A 152 27.07 11.50 10.62
N ALA A 153 26.03 10.68 10.83
CA ALA A 153 25.57 10.29 12.17
C ALA A 153 26.64 9.47 12.93
N LYS A 154 27.40 8.63 12.21
CA LYS A 154 28.44 7.75 12.79
C LYS A 154 29.85 8.35 12.74
N ILE A 155 30.02 9.62 12.34
CA ILE A 155 31.33 10.21 12.03
C ILE A 155 32.31 10.14 13.21
N ASN A 156 31.82 10.29 14.44
CA ASN A 156 32.63 10.27 15.66
C ASN A 156 33.12 8.86 16.04
N HIS A 157 32.51 7.80 15.49
CA HIS A 157 32.92 6.41 15.71
C HIS A 157 33.96 5.93 14.67
N LEU A 158 34.25 6.75 13.67
CA LEU A 158 35.19 6.44 12.61
C LEU A 158 36.60 6.91 12.96
N CYS A 159 37.62 6.10 12.61
CA CYS A 159 39.01 6.52 12.77
C CYS A 159 39.35 7.72 11.86
N VAL A 160 40.40 8.47 12.19
CA VAL A 160 40.82 9.67 11.44
C VAL A 160 40.97 9.39 9.93
N LYS A 161 41.54 8.23 9.56
CA LYS A 161 41.68 7.84 8.15
C LYS A 161 40.33 7.67 7.45
N SER A 162 39.34 7.09 8.13
CA SER A 162 37.97 6.93 7.61
C SER A 162 37.26 8.27 7.48
N GLN A 163 37.41 9.17 8.47
CA GLN A 163 36.85 10.52 8.42
C GLN A 163 37.44 11.32 7.24
N ARG A 164 38.77 11.25 7.03
CA ARG A 164 39.45 11.87 5.88
C ARG A 164 38.96 11.30 4.55
N LEU A 165 38.78 9.98 4.45
CA LEU A 165 38.22 9.37 3.24
C LEU A 165 36.81 9.90 2.95
N ILE A 166 35.93 9.95 3.95
CA ILE A 166 34.59 10.53 3.79
C ILE A 166 34.67 11.99 3.38
N TRP A 167 35.58 12.77 3.95
CA TRP A 167 35.80 14.15 3.55
C TRP A 167 36.23 14.26 2.09
N HIS A 168 37.18 13.44 1.63
CA HIS A 168 37.60 13.40 0.22
C HIS A 168 36.45 13.01 -0.71
N LEU A 169 35.68 11.98 -0.35
CA LEU A 169 34.51 11.56 -1.13
C LEU A 169 33.42 12.64 -1.14
N ARG A 170 33.23 13.35 -0.02
CA ARG A 170 32.31 14.50 0.05
C ARG A 170 32.76 15.65 -0.83
N ALA A 171 34.06 15.92 -0.84
CA ALA A 171 34.62 17.00 -1.64
C ALA A 171 34.31 16.81 -3.13
N LEU A 172 34.19 15.57 -3.62
CA LEU A 172 33.80 15.31 -5.02
C LEU A 172 32.49 15.98 -5.44
N PHE A 173 31.63 16.31 -4.47
CA PHE A 173 30.32 16.89 -4.70
C PHE A 173 30.26 18.41 -4.65
N ASP A 174 31.34 19.10 -4.29
CA ASP A 174 31.34 20.57 -4.24
C ASP A 174 31.39 21.15 -5.66
N THR A 175 30.79 22.33 -5.84
CA THR A 175 30.66 22.99 -7.14
C THR A 175 31.96 23.61 -7.68
N ASP A 176 33.03 23.63 -6.89
CA ASP A 176 34.28 24.31 -7.22
C ASP A 176 35.26 23.39 -7.96
N GLY A 177 35.19 23.43 -9.29
CA GLY A 177 36.18 22.86 -10.21
C GLY A 177 36.12 21.34 -10.38
N PRO A 178 36.78 20.80 -11.43
CA PRO A 178 36.82 19.36 -11.67
C PRO A 178 37.66 18.64 -10.61
N LYS A 179 37.12 17.58 -10.00
CA LYS A 179 37.82 16.78 -8.99
C LYS A 179 38.06 15.37 -9.52
N ALA A 180 39.25 14.84 -9.27
CA ALA A 180 39.65 13.53 -9.77
C ALA A 180 39.65 12.49 -8.64
N VAL A 181 39.05 11.33 -8.89
CA VAL A 181 39.26 10.11 -8.10
C VAL A 181 40.09 9.17 -8.94
N ARG A 182 41.21 8.70 -8.38
CA ARG A 182 41.98 7.61 -8.96
C ARG A 182 41.72 6.34 -8.18
N VAL A 183 41.48 5.25 -8.89
CA VAL A 183 41.18 3.94 -8.32
C VAL A 183 42.26 2.98 -8.75
N ARG A 184 43.02 2.46 -7.79
CA ARG A 184 44.11 1.51 -8.02
C ARG A 184 43.61 0.10 -7.71
N PHE A 185 43.72 -0.81 -8.66
CA PHE A 185 43.36 -2.21 -8.43
C PHE A 185 44.47 -2.91 -7.64
N PHE A 186 44.14 -3.98 -6.92
CA PHE A 186 45.15 -4.76 -6.18
C PHE A 186 46.03 -5.60 -7.11
N ASP A 187 45.48 -6.01 -8.26
CA ASP A 187 46.15 -6.78 -9.30
C ASP A 187 45.92 -6.16 -10.69
N THR A 188 46.65 -6.60 -11.71
CA THR A 188 46.42 -6.21 -13.11
C THR A 188 45.12 -6.81 -13.66
N LEU A 189 44.37 -6.04 -14.46
CA LEU A 189 43.06 -6.41 -14.99
C LEU A 189 43.14 -7.42 -16.13
N ALA A 190 44.29 -7.50 -16.82
CA ALA A 190 44.47 -8.36 -18.00
C ALA A 190 44.20 -9.85 -17.72
N ASN A 191 44.42 -10.31 -16.47
CA ASN A 191 44.27 -11.72 -16.07
C ASN A 191 43.15 -11.93 -15.02
N ASP A 192 42.34 -10.91 -14.75
CA ASP A 192 41.35 -10.95 -13.67
C ASP A 192 40.07 -11.72 -14.07
N LYS A 193 39.94 -12.96 -13.58
CA LYS A 193 38.72 -13.77 -13.73
C LYS A 193 37.71 -13.56 -12.60
N SER A 194 38.07 -12.81 -11.57
CA SER A 194 37.24 -12.61 -10.38
C SER A 194 36.22 -11.48 -10.52
N SER A 195 36.29 -10.69 -11.60
CA SER A 195 35.35 -9.58 -11.86
C SER A 195 34.92 -9.52 -13.32
N CYS A 196 33.78 -8.87 -13.57
CA CYS A 196 33.28 -8.60 -14.92
C CYS A 196 33.90 -7.33 -15.55
N ILE A 197 34.69 -6.55 -14.79
CA ILE A 197 35.28 -5.28 -15.21
C ILE A 197 36.09 -5.41 -16.52
N PRO A 198 37.02 -6.38 -16.67
CA PRO A 198 37.80 -6.53 -17.91
C PRO A 198 36.93 -6.72 -19.17
N GLN A 199 35.78 -7.38 -19.04
CA GLN A 199 34.83 -7.60 -20.13
C GLN A 199 34.06 -6.32 -20.50
N LEU A 200 33.92 -5.38 -19.55
CA LEU A 200 33.21 -4.11 -19.73
C LEU A 200 34.11 -3.00 -20.25
N LEU A 201 35.41 -2.99 -19.93
CA LEU A 201 36.36 -1.94 -20.33
C LEU A 201 36.33 -1.60 -21.84
N PRO A 202 36.22 -2.55 -22.79
CA PRO A 202 36.11 -2.24 -24.22
C PRO A 202 34.96 -1.29 -24.58
N PHE A 203 33.87 -1.30 -23.79
CA PHE A 203 32.67 -0.51 -23.97
C PHE A 203 32.70 0.86 -23.30
N VAL A 204 33.63 1.04 -22.36
CA VAL A 204 33.75 2.29 -21.59
C VAL A 204 34.92 3.12 -22.07
N VAL A 205 36.11 2.53 -22.17
CA VAL A 205 37.36 3.22 -22.52
C VAL A 205 38.05 2.66 -23.77
N GLY A 206 37.64 1.48 -24.26
CA GLY A 206 38.24 0.81 -25.40
C GLY A 206 37.62 1.14 -26.77
N PRO A 207 37.90 0.35 -27.82
CA PRO A 207 37.51 0.64 -29.20
C PRO A 207 36.02 0.47 -29.50
N HIS A 208 35.21 0.02 -28.52
CA HIS A 208 33.78 -0.26 -28.68
C HIS A 208 32.92 0.65 -27.79
N LYS A 209 33.35 1.89 -27.56
CA LYS A 209 32.64 2.87 -26.70
C LYS A 209 31.15 2.94 -27.01
N LEU A 210 30.33 2.93 -25.96
CA LEU A 210 28.89 3.04 -26.06
C LEU A 210 28.45 4.48 -26.37
N LYS A 211 27.41 4.62 -27.20
CA LYS A 211 26.79 5.92 -27.50
C LYS A 211 26.16 6.60 -26.28
N SER A 212 25.74 5.83 -25.29
CA SER A 212 25.20 6.36 -24.02
C SER A 212 26.20 7.24 -23.28
N LEU A 213 27.51 7.10 -23.50
CA LEU A 213 28.53 7.91 -22.82
C LEU A 213 28.51 9.39 -23.24
N SER A 214 27.91 9.76 -24.37
CA SER A 214 27.88 11.15 -24.87
C SER A 214 26.55 11.87 -24.68
N LEU A 215 25.50 11.17 -24.25
CA LEU A 215 24.18 11.76 -24.06
C LEU A 215 24.13 12.61 -22.77
N PRO A 216 23.32 13.67 -22.68
CA PRO A 216 23.01 14.39 -21.43
C PRO A 216 22.20 13.55 -20.42
N ASP A 217 22.33 13.82 -19.11
CA ASP A 217 21.67 13.05 -18.02
C ASP A 217 20.16 12.98 -18.20
N HIS A 218 19.58 14.09 -18.67
CA HIS A 218 18.14 14.25 -18.84
C HIS A 218 17.60 13.58 -20.11
N SER A 219 18.45 13.32 -21.11
CA SER A 219 18.03 12.69 -22.38
C SER A 219 17.91 11.17 -22.29
N GLN A 220 18.51 10.55 -21.26
CA GLN A 220 18.59 9.10 -21.08
C GLN A 220 17.37 8.51 -20.35
N LEU A 221 16.57 9.35 -19.70
CA LEU A 221 15.41 8.98 -18.87
C LEU A 221 14.24 9.95 -19.07
N VAL A 222 14.01 10.45 -20.30
CA VAL A 222 12.87 11.34 -20.57
C VAL A 222 11.57 10.56 -20.30
N PRO A 223 10.71 11.03 -19.37
CA PRO A 223 9.38 10.46 -19.21
C PRO A 223 8.64 10.65 -20.53
N LEU A 224 8.24 9.56 -21.16
CA LEU A 224 7.54 9.64 -22.44
C LEU A 224 6.07 9.96 -22.22
N SER A 225 5.36 10.21 -23.32
CA SER A 225 3.90 10.27 -23.29
C SER A 225 3.32 8.98 -22.68
N VAL A 226 2.06 9.06 -22.25
CA VAL A 226 1.37 7.94 -21.62
C VAL A 226 1.42 6.67 -22.50
N ASP A 227 1.35 6.87 -23.82
CA ASP A 227 1.17 5.84 -24.85
C ASP A 227 2.46 5.51 -25.61
N ARG A 228 3.54 5.17 -24.89
CA ARG A 228 4.83 4.85 -25.51
C ARG A 228 4.73 3.64 -26.45
N THR A 229 5.21 3.77 -27.68
CA THR A 229 5.28 2.64 -28.62
C THR A 229 6.59 1.84 -28.47
N PRO A 230 6.61 0.54 -28.79
CA PRO A 230 7.83 -0.24 -28.94
C PRO A 230 8.79 0.35 -29.96
N HIS A 231 8.27 1.04 -30.98
CA HIS A 231 9.12 1.75 -31.92
C HIS A 231 9.93 2.86 -31.21
N GLU A 232 9.30 3.64 -30.35
CA GLU A 232 9.99 4.65 -29.52
C GLU A 232 10.94 4.04 -28.47
N LEU A 233 10.63 2.83 -27.95
CA LEU A 233 11.55 2.06 -27.10
C LEU A 233 12.80 1.63 -27.85
N LEU A 234 12.63 1.11 -29.06
CA LEU A 234 13.68 0.49 -29.85
C LEU A 234 14.53 1.51 -30.61
N GLY A 235 13.91 2.62 -31.04
CA GLY A 235 14.52 3.72 -31.79
C GLY A 235 15.20 4.77 -30.91
N ALA A 236 15.10 4.66 -29.58
CA ALA A 236 15.73 5.60 -28.66
C ALA A 236 17.27 5.70 -28.88
N PRO A 237 17.85 6.90 -28.77
CA PRO A 237 19.29 7.12 -29.00
C PRO A 237 20.17 6.38 -27.99
N ALA A 238 19.66 6.15 -26.78
CA ALA A 238 20.20 5.16 -25.84
C ALA A 238 19.40 3.86 -25.95
N PRO A 239 20.04 2.68 -26.04
CA PRO A 239 19.31 1.43 -26.01
C PRO A 239 18.58 1.29 -24.67
N PHE A 240 17.24 1.26 -24.72
CA PHE A 240 16.41 1.01 -23.54
C PHE A 240 16.84 -0.29 -22.87
N PRO A 241 17.00 -0.32 -21.54
CA PRO A 241 17.49 -1.52 -20.88
C PRO A 241 16.36 -2.52 -20.94
N PHE A 242 16.64 -3.71 -21.47
CA PHE A 242 15.67 -4.80 -21.41
C PHE A 242 15.56 -5.35 -19.99
N THR A 243 16.18 -4.74 -18.99
CA THR A 243 16.31 -5.30 -17.64
C THR A 243 15.83 -4.29 -16.58
N PRO A 244 15.25 -4.78 -15.47
CA PRO A 244 14.84 -3.93 -14.35
C PRO A 244 15.98 -3.13 -13.72
N LEU A 245 16.07 -1.83 -13.97
CA LEU A 245 17.10 -0.97 -13.38
C LEU A 245 17.05 -0.97 -11.84
N SER A 246 18.24 -0.96 -11.25
CA SER A 246 18.39 -0.92 -9.79
C SER A 246 17.75 0.33 -9.18
N SER A 247 16.97 0.15 -8.11
CA SER A 247 16.35 1.24 -7.34
C SER A 247 16.97 1.29 -5.94
N GLY A 248 17.76 2.32 -5.66
CA GLY A 248 18.41 2.54 -4.35
C GLY A 248 17.64 3.54 -3.48
N ALA A 249 18.05 3.75 -2.22
CA ALA A 249 17.37 4.67 -1.29
C ALA A 249 17.52 6.18 -1.62
N THR A 250 18.27 6.52 -2.67
CA THR A 250 18.52 7.90 -3.11
C THR A 250 18.30 8.04 -4.61
N TYR A 251 18.02 9.27 -5.05
CA TYR A 251 17.91 9.61 -6.47
C TYR A 251 19.08 10.45 -6.91
N ILE A 252 19.65 10.17 -8.08
CA ILE A 252 20.84 10.89 -8.59
C ILE A 252 20.53 12.38 -8.80
N SER A 253 19.31 12.68 -9.23
CA SER A 253 18.84 14.05 -9.44
C SER A 253 17.32 14.13 -9.41
N ILE A 254 16.77 15.34 -9.48
CA ILE A 254 15.32 15.57 -9.57
C ILE A 254 14.75 14.94 -10.85
N ASN A 255 15.52 14.95 -11.94
CA ASN A 255 15.11 14.36 -13.22
C ASN A 255 15.02 12.84 -13.10
N ASP A 256 15.97 12.23 -12.40
CA ASP A 256 15.98 10.80 -12.10
C ASP A 256 14.77 10.43 -11.21
N ALA A 257 14.52 11.20 -10.15
CA ALA A 257 13.35 11.00 -9.28
C ALA A 257 12.03 11.10 -10.05
N GLN A 258 11.88 12.14 -10.88
CA GLN A 258 10.70 12.34 -11.70
C GLN A 258 10.49 11.20 -12.70
N ALA A 259 11.55 10.78 -13.41
CA ALA A 259 11.46 9.71 -14.40
C ALA A 259 11.08 8.36 -13.77
N GLN A 260 11.73 7.99 -12.66
CA GLN A 260 11.44 6.74 -11.97
C GLN A 260 10.01 6.70 -11.43
N LEU A 261 9.57 7.76 -10.74
CA LEU A 261 8.22 7.82 -10.16
C LEU A 261 7.13 7.86 -11.24
N PHE A 262 7.34 8.63 -12.31
CA PHE A 262 6.41 8.74 -13.43
C PHE A 262 6.25 7.39 -14.15
N GLU A 263 7.35 6.73 -14.53
CA GLU A 263 7.30 5.45 -15.25
C GLU A 263 6.69 4.33 -14.39
N CYS A 264 7.02 4.27 -13.09
CA CYS A 264 6.41 3.29 -12.18
C CYS A 264 4.88 3.41 -12.11
N ALA A 265 4.37 4.63 -11.92
CA ALA A 265 2.93 4.87 -11.84
C ALA A 265 2.23 4.55 -13.16
N ARG A 266 2.79 5.02 -14.28
CA ARG A 266 2.26 4.80 -15.63
C ARG A 266 2.18 3.31 -15.98
N ILE A 267 3.27 2.55 -15.82
CA ILE A 267 3.32 1.14 -16.20
C ILE A 267 2.32 0.32 -15.38
N THR A 268 2.22 0.60 -14.08
CA THR A 268 1.23 -0.08 -13.22
C THR A 268 -0.20 0.17 -13.70
N HIS A 269 -0.51 1.39 -14.14
CA HIS A 269 -1.83 1.73 -14.70
C HIS A 269 -2.08 1.02 -16.04
N VAL A 270 -1.11 1.05 -16.96
CA VAL A 270 -1.24 0.41 -18.28
C VAL A 270 -1.39 -1.10 -18.18
N GLU A 271 -0.65 -1.77 -17.28
CA GLU A 271 -0.83 -3.20 -17.03
C GLU A 271 -2.25 -3.53 -16.54
N GLN A 272 -2.81 -2.70 -15.66
CA GLN A 272 -4.17 -2.87 -15.16
C GLN A 272 -5.21 -2.66 -16.26
N ASP A 273 -5.07 -1.58 -17.04
CA ASP A 273 -5.97 -1.25 -18.16
C ASP A 273 -5.94 -2.34 -19.24
N LEU A 274 -4.74 -2.72 -19.72
CA LEU A 274 -4.61 -3.74 -20.74
C LEU A 274 -5.17 -5.10 -20.28
N GLY A 275 -4.94 -5.47 -19.02
CA GLY A 275 -5.57 -6.66 -18.44
C GLY A 275 -7.10 -6.59 -18.49
N LEU A 276 -7.67 -5.41 -18.21
CA LEU A 276 -9.12 -5.19 -18.23
C LEU A 276 -9.70 -5.18 -19.65
N GLN A 277 -8.97 -4.63 -20.62
CA GLN A 277 -9.33 -4.68 -22.03
C GLN A 277 -9.31 -6.11 -22.59
N GLN A 278 -8.33 -6.93 -22.21
CA GLN A 278 -8.31 -8.34 -22.65
C GLN A 278 -9.46 -9.15 -22.07
N TRP A 279 -9.82 -8.87 -20.81
CA TRP A 279 -11.01 -9.43 -20.19
C TRP A 279 -12.27 -8.98 -20.94
N SER A 280 -12.42 -7.69 -21.24
CA SER A 280 -13.63 -7.12 -21.86
C SER A 280 -13.86 -7.54 -23.32
N LYS A 281 -12.81 -7.97 -24.05
CA LYS A 281 -12.89 -8.49 -25.42
C LYS A 281 -13.63 -9.83 -25.54
N VAL A 282 -13.81 -10.56 -24.43
CA VAL A 282 -14.43 -11.87 -24.43
C VAL A 282 -15.86 -11.79 -23.92
N GLN A 283 -16.78 -12.52 -24.56
CA GLN A 283 -18.12 -12.68 -24.01
C GLN A 283 -18.07 -13.58 -22.77
N HIS A 284 -18.57 -13.09 -21.64
CA HIS A 284 -18.67 -13.85 -20.41
C HIS A 284 -20.06 -14.43 -20.23
N GLU A 285 -20.17 -15.45 -19.41
CA GLU A 285 -21.45 -16.07 -19.10
C GLU A 285 -22.01 -15.39 -17.86
N ALA A 286 -23.25 -14.94 -17.91
CA ALA A 286 -23.93 -14.32 -16.77
C ALA A 286 -25.29 -14.96 -16.51
N VAL A 287 -25.71 -14.93 -15.25
CA VAL A 287 -27.07 -15.25 -14.84
C VAL A 287 -27.65 -14.01 -14.16
N ALA A 288 -28.83 -13.58 -14.59
CA ALA A 288 -29.49 -12.40 -14.06
C ALA A 288 -30.42 -12.80 -12.90
N TYR A 289 -30.29 -12.11 -11.77
CA TYR A 289 -31.09 -12.33 -10.57
C TYR A 289 -31.82 -11.06 -10.17
N GLU A 290 -33.09 -11.17 -9.80
CA GLU A 290 -33.86 -10.08 -9.21
C GLU A 290 -33.71 -10.11 -7.68
N LEU A 291 -33.27 -8.98 -7.11
CA LEU A 291 -33.15 -8.75 -5.68
C LEU A 291 -33.91 -7.47 -5.31
N GLY A 292 -35.18 -7.62 -4.92
CA GLY A 292 -36.07 -6.49 -4.70
C GLY A 292 -36.36 -5.74 -6.01
N GLN A 293 -35.92 -4.48 -6.10
CA GLN A 293 -36.05 -3.68 -7.34
C GLN A 293 -34.79 -3.75 -8.23
N PHE A 294 -33.73 -4.41 -7.76
CA PHE A 294 -32.43 -4.43 -8.43
C PHE A 294 -32.26 -5.71 -9.23
N VAL A 295 -31.45 -5.61 -10.29
CA VAL A 295 -31.00 -6.78 -11.05
C VAL A 295 -29.50 -6.95 -10.84
N ILE A 296 -29.11 -8.15 -10.42
CA ILE A 296 -27.72 -8.57 -10.22
C ILE A 296 -27.33 -9.53 -11.34
N LEU A 297 -26.31 -9.19 -12.09
CA LEU A 297 -25.65 -10.07 -13.05
C LEU A 297 -24.55 -10.84 -12.34
N ALA A 298 -24.75 -12.14 -12.16
CA ALA A 298 -23.73 -13.03 -11.63
C ALA A 298 -22.91 -13.63 -12.78
N VAL A 299 -21.63 -13.27 -12.88
CA VAL A 299 -20.79 -13.47 -14.06
C VAL A 299 -19.72 -14.52 -13.81
N THR A 300 -19.65 -15.52 -14.67
CA THR A 300 -18.55 -16.49 -14.79
C THR A 300 -17.65 -16.08 -15.95
N PHE A 301 -16.37 -15.85 -15.66
CA PHE A 301 -15.40 -15.45 -16.66
C PHE A 301 -15.14 -16.60 -17.63
N LYS A 302 -15.42 -16.37 -18.91
CA LYS A 302 -14.87 -17.22 -19.97
C LYS A 302 -13.36 -17.00 -20.07
N PRO A 303 -12.59 -18.01 -20.52
CA PRO A 303 -11.15 -17.86 -20.70
C PRO A 303 -10.84 -16.66 -21.59
N PHE A 304 -10.10 -15.71 -21.03
CA PHE A 304 -9.52 -14.58 -21.76
C PHE A 304 -8.00 -14.70 -21.76
N ILE A 305 -7.34 -13.89 -22.58
CA ILE A 305 -5.88 -13.89 -22.69
C ILE A 305 -5.33 -13.03 -21.54
N PRO A 306 -4.76 -13.62 -20.47
CA PRO A 306 -4.14 -12.81 -19.42
C PRO A 306 -2.87 -12.16 -19.97
N LEU A 307 -2.43 -11.08 -19.34
CA LEU A 307 -1.06 -10.60 -19.53
C LEU A 307 -0.09 -11.70 -19.07
N ARG A 308 0.85 -12.06 -19.94
CA ARG A 308 1.85 -13.10 -19.67
C ARG A 308 3.26 -12.50 -19.70
N GLY A 309 4.08 -12.94 -18.74
CA GLY A 309 5.52 -12.96 -18.93
C GLY A 309 5.89 -14.01 -19.98
N SER A 310 7.04 -13.85 -20.64
CA SER A 310 7.47 -14.79 -21.69
C SER A 310 7.78 -16.20 -21.17
N ASP A 311 7.89 -16.39 -19.85
CA ASP A 311 8.06 -17.68 -19.18
C ASP A 311 6.72 -18.41 -18.95
N GLY A 312 5.61 -17.83 -19.44
CA GLY A 312 4.26 -18.36 -19.26
C GLY A 312 3.63 -18.01 -17.91
N SER A 313 4.32 -17.25 -17.05
CA SER A 313 3.70 -16.70 -15.83
C SER A 313 2.65 -15.66 -16.21
N SER A 314 1.45 -15.75 -15.62
CA SER A 314 0.38 -14.78 -15.84
C SER A 314 0.43 -13.70 -14.76
N VAL A 315 0.21 -12.45 -15.18
CA VAL A 315 -0.14 -11.37 -14.25
C VAL A 315 -1.48 -11.72 -13.63
N ALA A 316 -1.58 -11.56 -12.31
CA ALA A 316 -2.84 -11.80 -11.62
C ALA A 316 -3.86 -10.72 -12.03
N PHE A 317 -4.75 -11.06 -12.97
CA PHE A 317 -5.85 -10.19 -13.34
C PHE A 317 -6.85 -10.05 -12.20
N ARG A 318 -7.29 -8.81 -11.96
CA ARG A 318 -8.36 -8.49 -11.02
C ARG A 318 -9.17 -7.35 -11.59
N LEU A 319 -10.49 -7.44 -11.48
CA LEU A 319 -11.35 -6.30 -11.72
C LEU A 319 -11.05 -5.19 -10.70
N PRO A 320 -11.08 -3.92 -11.10
CA PRO A 320 -11.00 -2.80 -10.17
C PRO A 320 -12.13 -2.91 -9.14
N GLU A 321 -11.83 -2.76 -7.84
CA GLU A 321 -12.80 -2.99 -6.74
C GLU A 321 -14.08 -2.15 -6.84
N ARG A 322 -14.08 -1.07 -7.63
CA ARG A 322 -15.21 -0.17 -7.89
C ARG A 322 -15.31 0.19 -9.36
N MET A 323 -15.51 -0.83 -10.18
CA MET A 323 -15.63 -0.69 -11.62
C MET A 323 -17.09 -0.42 -12.01
N SER A 324 -17.33 0.70 -12.69
CA SER A 324 -18.54 0.91 -13.50
C SER A 324 -18.30 0.40 -14.92
N THR A 325 -19.34 -0.15 -15.55
CA THR A 325 -19.24 -0.73 -16.89
C THR A 325 -20.57 -0.59 -17.61
N LYS A 326 -20.54 -0.46 -18.94
CA LYS A 326 -21.71 -0.84 -19.73
C LYS A 326 -21.67 -2.34 -19.95
N VAL A 327 -22.83 -2.96 -19.97
CA VAL A 327 -23.02 -4.38 -20.26
C VAL A 327 -23.92 -4.50 -21.47
N CYS A 328 -23.45 -5.20 -22.48
CA CYS A 328 -24.18 -5.44 -23.71
C CYS A 328 -24.44 -6.94 -23.88
N SER A 329 -25.59 -7.32 -24.40
CA SER A 329 -25.95 -8.71 -24.64
C SER A 329 -27.04 -8.82 -25.69
N GLN A 330 -27.13 -9.97 -26.34
CA GLN A 330 -28.22 -10.31 -27.25
C GLN A 330 -28.95 -11.53 -26.70
N GLN A 331 -30.27 -11.39 -26.48
CA GLN A 331 -31.09 -12.47 -25.94
C GLN A 331 -32.41 -12.57 -26.69
N ALA A 332 -32.76 -13.78 -27.11
CA ALA A 332 -33.97 -14.05 -27.90
C ALA A 332 -34.11 -13.14 -29.15
N GLY A 333 -32.99 -12.75 -29.75
CA GLY A 333 -32.94 -11.87 -30.93
C GLY A 333 -33.01 -10.36 -30.63
N LEU A 334 -33.19 -9.97 -29.36
CA LEU A 334 -33.20 -8.57 -28.93
C LEU A 334 -31.86 -8.20 -28.28
N GLU A 335 -31.22 -7.16 -28.81
CA GLU A 335 -30.03 -6.57 -28.20
C GLU A 335 -30.42 -5.62 -27.07
N PHE A 336 -29.65 -5.63 -25.99
CA PHE A 336 -29.79 -4.66 -24.92
C PHE A 336 -28.44 -4.16 -24.42
N THR A 337 -28.46 -2.94 -23.89
CA THR A 337 -27.34 -2.32 -23.19
C THR A 337 -27.83 -1.79 -21.85
N CYS A 338 -27.04 -1.96 -20.78
CA CYS A 338 -27.33 -1.39 -19.46
C CYS A 338 -26.05 -0.97 -18.74
N SER A 339 -26.14 0.02 -17.85
CA SER A 339 -25.03 0.42 -16.99
C SER A 339 -25.04 -0.45 -15.72
N ALA A 340 -23.89 -0.96 -15.32
CA ALA A 340 -23.74 -1.78 -14.13
C ALA A 340 -22.48 -1.42 -13.33
N VAL A 341 -22.49 -1.71 -12.03
CA VAL A 341 -21.37 -1.48 -11.13
C VAL A 341 -20.97 -2.78 -10.45
N LEU A 342 -19.66 -3.05 -10.40
CA LEU A 342 -19.11 -4.20 -9.70
C LEU A 342 -19.47 -4.14 -8.21
N CYS A 343 -20.10 -5.21 -7.74
CA CYS A 343 -20.55 -5.35 -6.37
C CYS A 343 -19.60 -6.23 -5.56
N PRO A 344 -19.54 -6.02 -4.23
CA PRO A 344 -18.94 -6.99 -3.33
C PRO A 344 -19.60 -8.37 -3.49
N SER A 345 -18.85 -9.45 -3.23
CA SER A 345 -19.36 -10.81 -3.31
C SER A 345 -20.60 -11.01 -2.43
N MET A 346 -21.72 -11.41 -3.03
CA MET A 346 -22.97 -11.70 -2.33
C MET A 346 -23.03 -13.18 -1.93
N ALA A 347 -23.52 -13.41 -0.71
CA ALA A 347 -23.71 -14.74 -0.12
C ALA A 347 -24.57 -15.72 -0.90
N MET A 348 -25.56 -15.22 -1.64
CA MET A 348 -26.54 -16.05 -2.32
C MET A 348 -26.07 -16.45 -3.73
N LEU A 349 -25.13 -15.69 -4.30
CA LEU A 349 -24.68 -15.83 -5.70
C LEU A 349 -23.22 -16.31 -5.75
N GLU A 350 -22.97 -17.43 -5.07
CA GLU A 350 -21.63 -18.01 -4.93
C GLU A 350 -21.28 -18.95 -6.09
N GLY A 351 -20.01 -18.93 -6.53
CA GLY A 351 -19.51 -19.72 -7.66
C GLY A 351 -19.26 -18.94 -8.94
N TYR A 352 -19.69 -17.68 -9.00
CA TYR A 352 -19.40 -16.71 -10.06
C TYR A 352 -18.10 -15.95 -9.75
N ASP A 353 -17.41 -15.48 -10.79
CA ASP A 353 -16.15 -14.74 -10.68
C ASP A 353 -16.36 -13.26 -10.33
N ALA A 354 -17.49 -12.67 -10.74
CA ALA A 354 -17.86 -11.28 -10.43
C ALA A 354 -19.38 -11.09 -10.35
N LEU A 355 -19.82 -10.08 -9.60
CA LEU A 355 -21.23 -9.68 -9.53
C LEU A 355 -21.35 -8.22 -9.95
N PHE A 356 -22.29 -7.91 -10.82
CA PHE A 356 -22.57 -6.54 -11.25
C PHE A 356 -24.02 -6.18 -10.96
N MET A 357 -24.26 -5.08 -10.28
CA MET A 357 -25.60 -4.54 -10.08
C MET A 357 -25.93 -3.59 -11.22
N VAL A 358 -27.06 -3.81 -11.87
CA VAL A 358 -27.57 -2.90 -12.90
C VAL A 358 -28.04 -1.62 -12.23
N THR A 359 -27.48 -0.50 -12.68
CA THR A 359 -27.71 0.85 -12.15
C THR A 359 -28.56 1.71 -13.08
N SER A 360 -28.64 1.34 -14.38
CA SER A 360 -29.58 1.96 -15.31
C SER A 360 -30.96 1.27 -15.24
N ARG A 361 -31.94 1.81 -15.99
CA ARG A 361 -33.20 1.11 -16.22
C ARG A 361 -32.94 -0.29 -16.77
N VAL A 362 -33.52 -1.31 -16.13
CA VAL A 362 -33.38 -2.72 -16.53
C VAL A 362 -34.08 -2.93 -17.89
N PRO A 363 -33.35 -3.35 -18.94
CA PRO A 363 -33.95 -3.62 -20.24
C PRO A 363 -35.00 -4.74 -20.19
N TYR A 364 -36.04 -4.68 -21.02
CA TYR A 364 -37.10 -5.69 -21.05
C TYR A 364 -36.54 -7.10 -21.31
N ALA A 365 -35.63 -7.25 -22.29
CA ALA A 365 -34.98 -8.51 -22.61
C ALA A 365 -34.23 -9.11 -21.40
N LEU A 366 -33.52 -8.27 -20.64
CA LEU A 366 -32.83 -8.69 -19.41
C LEU A 366 -33.83 -9.06 -18.31
N ARG A 367 -34.91 -8.28 -18.16
CA ARG A 367 -35.96 -8.55 -17.17
C ARG A 367 -36.65 -9.89 -17.42
N THR A 368 -36.90 -10.25 -18.68
CA THR A 368 -37.45 -11.57 -19.04
C THR A 368 -36.50 -12.74 -18.79
N ALA A 369 -35.21 -12.45 -18.58
CA ALA A 369 -34.18 -13.42 -18.25
C ALA A 369 -33.90 -13.56 -16.76
N CYS A 370 -34.49 -12.67 -15.94
CA CYS A 370 -34.20 -12.62 -14.52
C CYS A 370 -34.82 -13.80 -13.79
N HIS A 371 -34.04 -14.41 -12.90
CA HIS A 371 -34.50 -15.41 -11.95
C HIS A 371 -34.70 -14.78 -10.57
N ASP A 372 -35.60 -15.33 -9.76
CA ASP A 372 -35.67 -14.97 -8.35
C ASP A 372 -34.35 -15.40 -7.67
N ILE A 373 -33.71 -14.49 -6.93
CA ILE A 373 -32.47 -14.78 -6.21
C ILE A 373 -32.63 -15.91 -5.16
N HIS A 374 -33.86 -16.25 -4.78
CA HIS A 374 -34.19 -17.35 -3.89
C HIS A 374 -34.33 -18.72 -4.59
N ASP A 375 -34.44 -18.76 -5.93
CA ASP A 375 -34.51 -20.00 -6.71
C ASP A 375 -33.23 -20.19 -7.56
N LEU A 376 -32.25 -20.91 -6.99
CA LEU A 376 -30.94 -21.15 -7.60
C LEU A 376 -30.88 -22.43 -8.46
N THR A 377 -32.02 -23.11 -8.67
CA THR A 377 -32.07 -24.48 -9.21
C THR A 377 -32.02 -24.56 -10.74
N LEU A 378 -32.42 -23.51 -11.45
CA LEU A 378 -32.43 -23.40 -12.91
C LEU A 378 -31.62 -22.17 -13.35
N ARG A 379 -30.71 -22.33 -14.33
CA ARG A 379 -29.81 -21.26 -14.78
C ARG A 379 -29.91 -21.07 -16.29
N ALA A 380 -30.79 -20.18 -16.75
CA ALA A 380 -30.71 -19.69 -18.12
C ALA A 380 -29.56 -18.67 -18.19
N SER A 381 -28.39 -19.11 -18.69
CA SER A 381 -27.24 -18.23 -18.84
C SER A 381 -27.39 -17.34 -20.07
N ILE A 382 -27.01 -16.07 -19.94
CA ILE A 382 -26.88 -15.11 -21.03
C ILE A 382 -25.40 -14.82 -21.30
N MET A 383 -25.07 -14.50 -22.54
CA MET A 383 -23.71 -14.09 -22.91
C MET A 383 -23.62 -12.57 -22.89
N VAL A 384 -22.76 -12.03 -22.05
CA VAL A 384 -22.59 -10.60 -21.84
C VAL A 384 -21.20 -10.14 -22.26
N THR A 385 -21.11 -8.98 -22.91
CA THR A 385 -19.88 -8.21 -23.11
C THR A 385 -19.86 -7.01 -22.19
N PHE A 386 -18.65 -6.55 -21.87
CA PHE A 386 -18.45 -5.42 -20.97
C PHE A 386 -17.70 -4.30 -21.68
N GLU A 387 -18.11 -3.07 -21.45
CA GLU A 387 -17.34 -1.87 -21.77
C GLU A 387 -16.95 -1.17 -20.46
N PRO A 388 -15.78 -1.53 -19.88
CA PRO A 388 -15.32 -0.96 -18.61
C PRO A 388 -15.10 0.55 -18.72
N ARG A 389 -15.53 1.29 -17.71
CA ARG A 389 -15.13 2.69 -17.52
C ARG A 389 -14.01 2.74 -16.48
N ILE A 390 -12.82 3.11 -16.91
CA ILE A 390 -11.65 3.22 -16.03
C ILE A 390 -11.48 4.66 -15.59
N SER A 391 -11.45 4.87 -14.28
CA SER A 391 -11.10 6.18 -13.74
C SER A 391 -9.62 6.45 -13.95
N HIS A 392 -9.30 7.48 -14.73
CA HIS A 392 -7.93 7.99 -14.86
C HIS A 392 -7.52 8.90 -13.70
N PHE A 393 -8.35 9.04 -12.66
CA PHE A 393 -8.11 9.99 -11.58
C PHE A 393 -6.83 9.66 -10.79
N THR A 394 -6.67 8.41 -10.33
CA THR A 394 -5.52 8.01 -9.52
C THR A 394 -4.21 8.20 -10.29
N ILE A 395 -4.16 7.74 -11.55
CA ILE A 395 -2.97 7.92 -12.38
C ILE A 395 -2.71 9.40 -12.66
N SER A 396 -3.74 10.20 -12.96
CA SER A 396 -3.58 11.64 -13.20
C SER A 396 -3.02 12.35 -11.97
N SER A 397 -3.47 11.97 -10.76
CA SER A 397 -2.94 12.49 -9.49
C SER A 397 -1.47 12.12 -9.29
N GLN A 398 -1.10 10.88 -9.58
CA GLN A 398 0.27 10.40 -9.50
C GLN A 398 1.18 11.11 -10.50
N LEU A 399 0.78 11.20 -11.77
CA LEU A 399 1.56 11.90 -12.80
C LEU A 399 1.69 13.41 -12.49
N SER A 400 0.63 14.05 -11.98
CA SER A 400 0.65 15.44 -11.48
C SER A 400 1.66 15.63 -10.34
N THR A 401 1.77 14.65 -9.44
CA THR A 401 2.75 14.64 -8.36
C THR A 401 4.18 14.57 -8.91
N ALA A 402 4.43 13.65 -9.85
CA ALA A 402 5.75 13.51 -10.47
C ALA A 402 6.17 14.75 -11.29
N THR A 403 5.24 15.36 -12.04
CA THR A 403 5.53 16.58 -12.82
C THR A 403 5.80 17.79 -11.91
N SER A 404 5.07 17.89 -10.80
CA SER A 404 5.21 18.96 -9.81
C SER A 404 6.53 18.97 -9.04
N LEU A 405 7.34 17.89 -9.09
CA LEU A 405 8.69 17.87 -8.51
C LEU A 405 9.60 18.98 -9.02
N ARG A 406 9.32 19.54 -10.21
CA ARG A 406 10.08 20.64 -10.81
C ARG A 406 9.54 22.03 -10.48
N ALA A 407 8.44 22.12 -9.73
CA ALA A 407 7.85 23.40 -9.42
C ALA A 407 8.78 24.26 -8.53
N PRO A 408 8.92 25.58 -8.78
CA PRO A 408 9.85 26.42 -8.04
C PRO A 408 9.59 26.45 -6.52
N ASP A 409 8.32 26.40 -6.13
CA ASP A 409 7.83 26.39 -4.74
C ASP A 409 8.03 25.05 -4.02
N VAL A 410 8.39 23.99 -4.76
CA VAL A 410 8.73 22.67 -4.22
C VAL A 410 10.21 22.55 -3.86
N ALA A 411 11.06 23.51 -4.28
CA ALA A 411 12.51 23.42 -4.17
C ALA A 411 13.03 23.06 -2.75
N ARG A 412 12.29 23.49 -1.72
CA ARG A 412 12.59 23.21 -0.31
C ARG A 412 12.53 21.73 0.09
N TRP A 413 11.74 20.92 -0.61
CA TRP A 413 11.56 19.50 -0.34
C TRP A 413 12.58 18.63 -1.10
N LEU A 414 13.24 19.18 -2.12
CA LEU A 414 14.12 18.42 -2.99
C LEU A 414 15.28 17.73 -2.25
N PRO A 415 15.96 18.35 -1.27
CA PRO A 415 17.02 17.65 -0.54
C PRO A 415 16.53 16.39 0.19
N LEU A 416 15.30 16.41 0.71
CA LEU A 416 14.63 15.26 1.33
C LEU A 416 14.22 14.23 0.30
N ILE A 417 13.59 14.66 -0.80
CA ILE A 417 13.13 13.76 -1.87
C ILE A 417 14.34 13.05 -2.49
N LEU A 418 15.44 13.74 -2.76
CA LEU A 418 16.66 13.11 -3.26
C LEU A 418 17.31 12.21 -2.21
N ASN A 419 17.12 12.53 -0.92
CA ASN A 419 17.69 11.83 0.24
C ASN A 419 19.23 11.81 0.22
N GLN A 420 19.81 12.97 -0.11
CA GLN A 420 21.26 13.12 -0.37
C GLN A 420 21.93 14.23 0.47
N SER A 421 21.17 14.93 1.31
CA SER A 421 21.71 16.00 2.15
C SER A 421 21.68 15.60 3.63
N PRO A 422 22.84 15.60 4.31
CA PRO A 422 22.89 15.44 5.77
C PRO A 422 22.58 16.75 6.50
N HIS A 423 22.49 17.87 5.78
CA HIS A 423 22.26 19.21 6.32
C HIS A 423 20.89 19.69 5.91
N LEU A 424 19.90 19.43 6.75
CA LEU A 424 18.53 19.89 6.60
C LEU A 424 18.20 20.87 7.72
N PRO A 425 17.47 21.97 7.43
CA PRO A 425 17.09 22.93 8.47
C PRO A 425 16.07 22.31 9.42
N TYR A 426 16.14 22.67 10.71
CA TYR A 426 15.08 22.34 11.65
C TYR A 426 13.90 23.31 11.48
N VAL A 427 12.69 22.76 11.53
CA VAL A 427 11.44 23.50 11.35
C VAL A 427 10.54 23.27 12.56
N ASP A 428 10.08 24.35 13.19
CA ASP A 428 8.98 24.27 14.13
C ASP A 428 7.66 24.23 13.33
N LEU A 429 6.98 23.09 13.34
CA LEU A 429 5.75 22.88 12.59
C LEU A 429 4.58 23.74 13.11
N ALA A 430 4.66 24.25 14.35
CA ALA A 430 3.66 25.13 14.93
C ALA A 430 3.93 26.61 14.60
N LEU A 431 5.20 27.02 14.59
CA LEU A 431 5.63 28.40 14.34
C LEU A 431 5.92 28.74 12.87
N LYS A 432 5.87 27.74 11.99
CA LYS A 432 6.10 27.85 10.53
C LYS A 432 7.56 28.18 10.20
N ARG A 433 7.89 28.26 8.90
CA ARG A 433 9.17 28.84 8.43
C ARG A 433 8.99 30.35 8.26
N ALA A 434 9.99 31.11 8.71
CA ALA A 434 10.00 32.59 8.66
C ALA A 434 9.70 33.23 7.28
N PRO A 435 10.04 32.65 6.11
CA PRO A 435 9.72 33.24 4.81
C PRO A 435 8.28 32.99 4.32
N ASP A 436 7.57 32.02 4.88
CA ASP A 436 6.33 31.47 4.30
C ASP A 436 5.04 32.16 4.80
N TYR A 437 5.15 33.21 5.63
CA TYR A 437 3.99 33.87 6.26
C TYR A 437 4.11 35.39 6.36
N ARG A 438 3.03 36.11 6.01
CA ARG A 438 2.94 37.59 6.04
C ARG A 438 2.13 38.16 7.22
N GLY A 439 1.88 37.41 8.29
CA GLY A 439 1.05 37.86 9.43
C GLY A 439 1.68 37.67 10.82
N THR A 440 0.92 37.97 11.88
CA THR A 440 1.33 37.81 13.28
C THR A 440 1.00 36.41 13.81
N VAL A 441 2.00 35.71 14.36
CA VAL A 441 1.83 34.39 15.02
C VAL A 441 1.60 34.60 16.51
N ASP A 442 0.46 34.12 17.05
CA ASP A 442 0.21 34.14 18.49
C ASP A 442 0.99 33.02 19.20
N ARG A 443 2.26 33.30 19.49
CA ARG A 443 3.14 32.37 20.20
C ARG A 443 2.59 31.97 21.57
N ARG A 444 1.88 32.87 22.27
CA ARG A 444 1.33 32.59 23.60
C ARG A 444 0.21 31.55 23.55
N GLN A 445 -0.68 31.66 22.55
CA GLN A 445 -1.69 30.64 22.32
C GLN A 445 -1.05 29.30 21.97
N ILE A 446 -0.07 29.29 21.06
CA ILE A 446 0.62 28.07 20.62
C ILE A 446 1.30 27.36 21.79
N ASP A 447 2.04 28.09 22.62
CA ASP A 447 2.74 27.51 23.77
C ASP A 447 1.77 26.99 24.82
N ARG A 448 0.63 27.68 25.04
CA ARG A 448 -0.43 27.18 25.93
C ARG A 448 -1.01 25.86 25.45
N VAL A 449 -1.41 25.76 24.18
CA VAL A 449 -1.98 24.54 23.61
C VAL A 449 -0.93 23.41 23.55
N TYR A 450 0.34 23.77 23.34
CA TYR A 450 1.45 22.81 23.39
C TYR A 450 1.61 22.20 24.77
N GLU A 451 1.63 23.01 25.84
CA GLU A 451 1.66 22.50 27.21
C GLU A 451 0.42 21.66 27.54
N MET A 452 -0.78 22.08 27.09
CA MET A 452 -2.00 21.28 27.23
C MET A 452 -1.86 19.90 26.59
N MET A 453 -1.28 19.81 25.39
CA MET A 453 -1.01 18.52 24.74
C MET A 453 -0.03 17.65 25.55
N LEU A 454 1.06 18.24 26.06
CA LEU A 454 2.08 17.50 26.82
C LEU A 454 1.54 16.99 28.17
N TYR A 455 0.63 17.71 28.80
CA TYR A 455 0.03 17.34 30.10
C TYR A 455 -1.36 16.70 29.99
N TRP A 456 -1.91 16.54 28.79
CA TRP A 456 -3.23 15.94 28.57
C TRP A 456 -3.37 14.57 29.24
N ARG A 457 -2.27 13.81 29.26
CA ARG A 457 -2.16 12.54 29.98
C ARG A 457 -0.72 12.25 30.33
N LYS A 458 -0.51 11.22 31.15
CA LYS A 458 0.81 10.65 31.37
C LYS A 458 1.26 9.87 30.13
N TRP A 459 2.16 10.48 29.37
CA TRP A 459 2.83 9.88 28.22
C TRP A 459 4.04 9.05 28.66
N ASN A 460 4.35 7.98 27.92
CA ASN A 460 5.66 7.34 28.04
C ASN A 460 6.75 8.20 27.37
N PRO A 461 8.05 7.96 27.65
CA PRO A 461 9.14 8.80 27.14
C PRO A 461 9.17 8.92 25.62
N GLU A 462 8.88 7.83 24.90
CA GLU A 462 8.91 7.78 23.44
C GLU A 462 7.75 8.56 22.81
N GLN A 463 6.54 8.40 23.34
CA GLN A 463 5.37 9.19 22.92
C GLN A 463 5.60 10.67 23.20
N LEU A 464 6.15 11.02 24.37
CA LEU A 464 6.49 12.41 24.70
C LEU A 464 7.56 12.98 23.77
N ALA A 465 8.56 12.19 23.39
CA ALA A 465 9.57 12.58 22.38
C ALA A 465 8.92 12.83 21.01
N ALA A 466 7.96 11.99 20.60
CA ALA A 466 7.20 12.21 19.37
C ALA A 466 6.43 13.53 19.41
N LEU A 467 5.76 13.84 20.52
CA LEU A 467 5.03 15.11 20.69
C LEU A 467 5.97 16.33 20.68
N ARG A 468 7.14 16.22 21.31
CA ARG A 468 8.14 17.30 21.34
C ARG A 468 8.81 17.54 19.99
N SER A 469 8.90 16.51 19.14
CA SER A 469 9.56 16.59 17.85
C SER A 469 8.93 17.61 16.89
N ILE A 470 7.67 18.00 17.10
CA ILE A 470 6.99 19.01 16.27
C ILE A 470 7.66 20.38 16.28
N ARG A 471 8.43 20.69 17.33
CA ARG A 471 9.16 21.96 17.45
C ARG A 471 10.51 21.94 16.75
N CYS A 472 10.96 20.77 16.28
CA CYS A 472 12.31 20.56 15.73
C CYS A 472 12.29 19.51 14.59
N ALA A 473 11.38 19.66 13.63
CA ALA A 473 11.24 18.74 12.51
C ALA A 473 12.37 18.96 11.50
N MET A 474 13.24 17.97 11.31
CA MET A 474 14.33 18.03 10.33
C MET A 474 13.76 18.10 8.91
N GLY A 475 14.09 19.16 8.18
CA GLY A 475 13.55 19.44 6.85
C GLY A 475 12.02 19.64 6.81
N GLY A 476 11.34 19.75 7.95
CA GLY A 476 9.88 19.77 8.05
C GLY A 476 9.22 18.38 8.00
N ILE A 477 9.99 17.29 8.14
CA ILE A 477 9.49 15.91 8.16
C ILE A 477 9.76 15.26 9.52
N ILE A 478 8.73 14.63 10.08
CA ILE A 478 8.82 13.82 11.31
C ILE A 478 8.49 12.38 10.96
N LEU A 479 9.34 11.45 11.37
CA LEU A 479 9.09 10.02 11.27
C LEU A 479 8.80 9.45 12.66
N ILE A 480 7.68 8.75 12.78
CA ILE A 480 7.33 7.98 13.99
C ILE A 480 7.17 6.52 13.56
N SER A 481 8.06 5.65 14.02
CA SER A 481 7.91 4.21 13.82
C SER A 481 7.50 3.56 15.13
N GLY A 482 6.75 2.47 15.06
CA GLY A 482 6.39 1.73 16.25
C GLY A 482 5.69 0.44 15.91
N PRO A 483 5.95 -0.66 16.63
CA PRO A 483 5.22 -1.90 16.44
C PRO A 483 3.72 -1.77 16.74
N ALA A 484 2.97 -2.82 16.49
CA ALA A 484 1.56 -2.90 16.88
C ALA A 484 1.37 -2.66 18.39
N GLY A 485 0.35 -1.89 18.77
CA GLY A 485 0.00 -1.65 20.17
C GLY A 485 0.79 -0.58 20.90
N THR A 486 1.69 0.16 20.24
CA THR A 486 2.55 1.19 20.85
C THR A 486 1.91 2.58 20.96
N GLY A 487 0.66 2.72 20.55
CA GLY A 487 -0.09 3.99 20.64
C GLY A 487 0.14 4.96 19.47
N LYS A 488 0.62 4.50 18.31
CA LYS A 488 0.79 5.32 17.09
C LYS A 488 -0.43 6.20 16.78
N THR A 489 -1.63 5.60 16.68
CA THR A 489 -2.87 6.33 16.37
C THR A 489 -3.23 7.36 17.44
N LEU A 490 -2.97 7.06 18.71
CA LEU A 490 -3.20 8.00 19.81
C LEU A 490 -2.29 9.24 19.68
N VAL A 491 -1.01 9.04 19.35
CA VAL A 491 -0.06 10.14 19.11
C VAL A 491 -0.51 10.98 17.91
N GLN A 492 -0.90 10.36 16.80
CA GLN A 492 -1.43 11.10 15.63
C GLN A 492 -2.65 11.96 15.97
N GLN A 493 -3.57 11.46 16.79
CA GLN A 493 -4.80 12.17 17.13
C GLN A 493 -4.55 13.40 17.99
N ILE A 494 -3.69 13.30 18.99
CA ILE A 494 -3.37 14.47 19.81
C ILE A 494 -2.55 15.50 19.01
N LEU A 495 -1.67 15.06 18.10
CA LEU A 495 -0.97 15.95 17.18
C LEU A 495 -1.94 16.67 16.25
N CYS A 496 -2.93 15.94 15.70
CA CYS A 496 -4.01 16.49 14.89
C CYS A 496 -4.80 17.56 15.66
N ALA A 497 -5.24 17.23 16.88
CA ALA A 497 -5.94 18.17 17.75
C ALA A 497 -5.10 19.40 18.08
N PHE A 498 -3.80 19.24 18.37
CA PHE A 498 -2.88 20.35 18.61
C PHE A 498 -2.84 21.32 17.42
N PHE A 499 -2.58 20.83 16.21
CA PHE A 499 -2.50 21.69 15.01
C PHE A 499 -3.85 22.33 14.67
N TYR A 500 -4.95 21.61 14.88
CA TYR A 500 -6.30 22.13 14.74
C TYR A 500 -6.59 23.26 15.75
N LEU A 501 -6.22 23.11 17.01
CA LEU A 501 -6.51 24.12 18.05
C LEU A 501 -5.68 25.41 17.88
N ILE A 502 -4.46 25.33 17.32
CA ILE A 502 -3.64 26.52 17.06
C ILE A 502 -3.98 27.27 15.76
N GLY A 503 -4.99 26.82 15.00
CA GLY A 503 -5.44 27.53 13.81
C GLY A 503 -4.94 27.00 12.45
N LEU A 504 -4.18 25.90 12.40
CA LEU A 504 -3.71 25.32 11.13
C LEU A 504 -4.75 24.43 10.46
N HIS A 505 -4.61 24.27 9.15
CA HIS A 505 -5.31 23.25 8.39
C HIS A 505 -4.57 21.91 8.55
N VAL A 506 -5.30 20.83 8.79
CA VAL A 506 -4.74 19.50 9.04
C VAL A 506 -5.28 18.55 7.99
N LEU A 507 -4.39 17.86 7.29
CA LEU A 507 -4.72 16.83 6.33
C LEU A 507 -4.25 15.48 6.88
N VAL A 508 -5.18 14.60 7.20
CA VAL A 508 -4.88 13.23 7.61
C VAL A 508 -5.07 12.29 6.43
N LEU A 509 -4.04 11.50 6.15
CA LEU A 509 -3.97 10.60 5.01
C LEU A 509 -3.69 9.17 5.48
N ALA A 510 -4.20 8.20 4.74
CA ALA A 510 -3.82 6.81 4.90
C ALA A 510 -3.95 6.04 3.57
N PRO A 511 -3.21 4.94 3.36
CA PRO A 511 -3.24 4.19 2.10
C PRO A 511 -4.57 3.46 1.86
N ALA A 512 -5.36 3.15 2.90
CA ALA A 512 -6.63 2.45 2.75
C ALA A 512 -7.80 3.12 3.48
N ASN A 513 -9.00 2.95 2.91
CA ASN A 513 -10.26 3.47 3.47
C ASN A 513 -10.58 2.93 4.87
N SER A 514 -10.12 1.72 5.20
CA SER A 514 -10.26 1.12 6.52
C SER A 514 -9.42 1.85 7.57
N ASN A 515 -8.19 2.27 7.22
CA ASN A 515 -7.33 3.07 8.10
C ASN A 515 -7.94 4.43 8.39
N VAL A 516 -8.47 5.10 7.36
CA VAL A 516 -9.20 6.37 7.50
C VAL A 516 -10.40 6.22 8.45
N ALA A 517 -11.20 5.17 8.29
CA ALA A 517 -12.37 4.92 9.13
C ALA A 517 -12.00 4.69 10.60
N ASP A 518 -10.95 3.90 10.85
CA ASP A 518 -10.44 3.63 12.21
C ASP A 518 -9.91 4.90 12.87
N PHE A 519 -9.15 5.73 12.13
CA PHE A 519 -8.66 7.02 12.63
C PHE A 519 -9.80 7.94 13.08
N VAL A 520 -10.82 8.12 12.22
CA VAL A 520 -11.98 8.99 12.52
C VAL A 520 -12.76 8.46 13.72
N SER A 521 -13.00 7.14 13.79
CA SER A 521 -13.72 6.53 14.91
C SER A 521 -13.00 6.74 16.24
N LYS A 522 -11.68 6.55 16.28
CA LYS A 522 -10.89 6.77 17.49
C LYS A 522 -10.74 8.26 17.82
N LEU A 523 -10.73 9.15 16.83
CA LEU A 523 -10.66 10.61 17.06
C LEU A 523 -11.91 11.08 17.79
N HIS A 524 -13.09 10.66 17.32
CA HIS A 524 -14.35 11.00 17.96
C HIS A 524 -14.45 10.48 19.41
N LYS A 525 -13.90 9.29 19.69
CA LYS A 525 -13.83 8.74 21.06
C LYS A 525 -12.96 9.57 22.00
N ASN A 526 -11.85 10.10 21.51
CA ASN A 526 -10.91 10.88 22.32
C ASN A 526 -11.32 12.37 22.45
N PHE A 527 -12.12 12.89 21.51
CA PHE A 527 -12.61 14.26 21.48
C PHE A 527 -14.13 14.31 21.24
N PRO A 528 -14.96 13.85 22.21
CA PRO A 528 -16.40 13.71 22.02
C PRO A 528 -17.17 15.04 22.02
N SER A 529 -16.57 16.12 22.53
CA SER A 529 -17.18 17.46 22.65
C SER A 529 -17.46 18.14 21.30
N GLY A 530 -16.91 17.62 20.20
CA GLY A 530 -17.01 18.25 18.88
C GLY A 530 -15.97 19.35 18.63
N ASP A 531 -15.09 19.62 19.59
CA ASP A 531 -14.04 20.64 19.47
C ASP A 531 -13.05 20.39 18.33
N VAL A 532 -12.95 19.14 17.87
CA VAL A 532 -12.14 18.75 16.71
C VAL A 532 -13.02 17.97 15.74
N GLU A 533 -13.50 18.66 14.72
CA GLU A 533 -14.37 18.06 13.71
C GLU A 533 -13.61 17.68 12.44
N ALA A 534 -13.64 16.39 12.12
CA ALA A 534 -13.03 15.84 10.91
C ALA A 534 -14.06 15.70 9.78
N LEU A 535 -13.73 16.22 8.60
CA LEU A 535 -14.45 15.99 7.36
C LEU A 535 -13.77 14.86 6.57
N ARG A 536 -14.49 13.78 6.32
CA ARG A 536 -14.02 12.65 5.51
C ARG A 536 -14.41 12.87 4.04
N ILE A 537 -13.42 12.88 3.15
CA ILE A 537 -13.63 12.97 1.71
C ILE A 537 -13.33 11.61 1.07
N PHE A 538 -14.26 11.13 0.25
CA PHE A 538 -14.13 9.85 -0.45
C PHE A 538 -13.62 10.08 -1.89
N PRO A 539 -13.01 9.05 -2.53
CA PRO A 539 -12.72 9.10 -3.96
C PRO A 539 -13.99 9.26 -4.78
N ARG A 540 -13.92 9.98 -5.91
CA ARG A 540 -15.06 10.14 -6.83
C ARG A 540 -15.65 8.82 -7.34
N SER A 541 -14.88 7.74 -7.48
CA SER A 541 -15.44 6.41 -7.81
C SER A 541 -16.28 5.77 -6.69
N ALA A 542 -16.31 6.37 -5.49
CA ALA A 542 -17.29 6.08 -4.44
C ALA A 542 -18.60 6.86 -4.64
N GLU A 543 -18.57 7.87 -5.49
CA GLU A 543 -19.66 8.77 -5.84
C GLU A 543 -20.06 8.43 -7.28
N THR A 544 -20.98 7.49 -7.48
CA THR A 544 -21.54 7.29 -8.83
C THR A 544 -22.07 8.65 -9.31
N GLU A 545 -21.58 9.17 -10.43
CA GLU A 545 -22.07 10.44 -10.97
C GLU A 545 -23.55 10.26 -11.34
N LEU A 546 -24.42 11.13 -10.81
CA LEU A 546 -25.87 11.07 -11.08
C LEU A 546 -26.19 11.07 -12.58
N LYS A 547 -25.40 11.77 -13.40
CA LYS A 547 -25.54 11.82 -14.87
C LYS A 547 -25.38 10.46 -15.54
N ASP A 548 -24.56 9.57 -14.99
CA ASP A 548 -24.34 8.22 -15.54
C ASP A 548 -25.49 7.25 -15.27
N ALA A 549 -26.27 7.49 -14.20
CA ALA A 549 -27.48 6.74 -13.89
C ALA A 549 -28.67 7.16 -14.76
N VAL A 550 -28.63 8.37 -15.33
CA VAL A 550 -29.72 8.98 -16.14
C VAL A 550 -29.46 8.88 -17.65
N GLY A 551 -28.49 8.05 -18.08
CA GLY A 551 -28.03 7.93 -19.47
C GLY A 551 -29.10 8.12 -20.56
N GLN A 552 -28.78 9.04 -21.46
CA GLN A 552 -29.51 9.52 -22.63
C GLN A 552 -30.09 8.43 -23.56
N GLU A 553 -31.10 8.86 -24.33
CA GLU A 553 -31.86 8.19 -25.40
C GLU A 553 -33.12 7.41 -24.96
N VAL A 554 -34.25 8.13 -24.96
CA VAL A 554 -35.59 7.55 -25.04
C VAL A 554 -36.25 8.08 -26.33
N THR A 555 -36.23 7.26 -27.37
CA THR A 555 -37.20 7.35 -28.49
C THR A 555 -38.10 6.12 -28.41
N GLU A 556 -39.09 6.12 -27.51
CA GLU A 556 -40.32 5.32 -27.69
C GLU A 556 -41.43 5.74 -26.71
N PRO A 557 -42.71 5.71 -27.13
CA PRO A 557 -43.83 6.26 -26.36
C PRO A 557 -44.35 5.28 -25.29
N ILE A 558 -44.54 5.79 -24.07
CA ILE A 558 -45.10 5.06 -22.92
C ILE A 558 -46.61 4.85 -23.14
N THR A 559 -47.09 3.61 -23.12
CA THR A 559 -48.53 3.29 -23.06
C THR A 559 -49.04 3.30 -21.60
N PRO A 560 -50.27 3.78 -21.33
CA PRO A 560 -50.74 4.08 -19.98
C PRO A 560 -51.45 2.90 -19.34
N ARG A 561 -50.71 1.99 -18.70
CA ARG A 561 -51.28 1.03 -17.73
C ARG A 561 -50.33 0.75 -16.55
N ASN A 562 -49.92 1.81 -15.85
CA ASN A 562 -49.76 1.82 -14.39
C ASN A 562 -49.30 3.21 -13.90
N PRO A 563 -50.16 4.00 -13.23
CA PRO A 563 -49.77 5.27 -12.65
C PRO A 563 -49.43 5.06 -11.16
N ALA A 564 -48.20 4.66 -10.84
CA ALA A 564 -47.60 4.79 -9.48
C ALA A 564 -46.23 4.09 -9.38
N VAL A 565 -45.19 4.56 -10.06
CA VAL A 565 -43.81 4.34 -9.57
C VAL A 565 -42.95 5.52 -10.04
N PRO A 566 -42.53 6.45 -9.15
CA PRO A 566 -41.56 7.48 -9.50
C PRO A 566 -40.20 6.81 -9.76
N PRO A 567 -39.29 7.42 -10.55
CA PRO A 567 -37.94 6.90 -10.73
C PRO A 567 -37.21 6.86 -9.37
N THR A 568 -37.21 5.68 -8.75
CA THR A 568 -36.69 5.36 -7.41
C THR A 568 -35.16 5.33 -7.32
N HIS A 569 -34.42 5.77 -8.34
CA HIS A 569 -32.95 5.76 -8.29
C HIS A 569 -32.35 6.83 -7.38
N LEU A 570 -33.08 7.91 -7.06
CA LEU A 570 -32.69 8.80 -5.95
C LEU A 570 -32.97 8.22 -4.56
N PHE A 571 -33.86 7.24 -4.49
CA PHE A 571 -34.10 6.41 -3.32
C PHE A 571 -32.94 5.43 -3.07
N GLU A 572 -32.03 5.20 -4.02
CA GLU A 572 -30.77 4.46 -3.76
C GLU A 572 -29.78 5.25 -2.90
N PHE A 573 -29.87 6.58 -2.89
CA PHE A 573 -29.26 7.39 -1.83
C PHE A 573 -29.93 7.13 -0.46
N GLU A 574 -31.20 6.68 -0.44
CA GLU A 574 -31.84 6.10 0.75
C GLU A 574 -31.54 4.59 0.96
N LEU A 575 -31.00 3.86 -0.02
CA LEU A 575 -30.46 2.50 0.17
C LEU A 575 -29.10 2.53 0.88
N VAL A 576 -28.29 3.58 0.63
CA VAL A 576 -27.16 3.97 1.50
C VAL A 576 -27.61 4.12 2.97
N ARG A 577 -28.90 4.38 3.20
CA ARG A 577 -29.58 4.56 4.49
C ARG A 577 -30.24 3.27 5.04
N SER A 578 -30.43 2.20 4.24
CA SER A 578 -31.18 0.98 4.64
C SER A 578 -30.31 -0.29 4.77
N GLU A 579 -29.25 -0.47 3.97
CA GLU A 579 -28.24 -1.54 4.23
C GLU A 579 -27.41 -1.26 5.50
N VAL A 580 -27.43 -0.01 5.96
CA VAL A 580 -27.06 0.42 7.32
C VAL A 580 -27.85 -0.32 8.42
N ALA A 581 -29.01 -0.90 8.10
CA ALA A 581 -29.89 -1.55 9.05
C ALA A 581 -29.81 -3.10 9.10
N ALA A 582 -29.15 -3.80 8.16
CA ALA A 582 -29.32 -5.27 8.03
C ALA A 582 -28.08 -6.16 8.22
N ALA A 583 -26.84 -5.74 7.96
CA ALA A 583 -25.70 -6.67 8.03
C ALA A 583 -24.41 -6.00 8.52
N GLY A 584 -23.88 -6.51 9.63
CA GLY A 584 -22.66 -6.00 10.26
C GLY A 584 -21.46 -6.07 9.32
N ASP A 585 -20.82 -4.93 9.10
CA ASP A 585 -19.41 -4.93 8.72
C ASP A 585 -18.74 -3.59 8.99
N LYS A 586 -17.42 -3.67 9.18
CA LYS A 586 -16.37 -2.68 9.50
C LYS A 586 -16.46 -1.29 8.80
N TYR A 587 -17.37 -1.09 7.84
CA TYR A 587 -17.48 0.07 6.95
C TYR A 587 -18.56 1.10 7.32
N SER A 588 -19.37 0.84 8.35
CA SER A 588 -20.36 1.80 8.88
C SER A 588 -19.74 2.89 9.78
N LYS A 589 -18.57 2.62 10.38
CA LYS A 589 -17.90 3.56 11.29
C LYS A 589 -17.36 4.79 10.53
N GLY A 590 -17.87 5.98 10.87
CA GLY A 590 -17.36 7.27 10.37
C GLY A 590 -17.95 7.76 9.04
N ARG A 591 -19.05 7.18 8.55
CA ARG A 591 -19.78 7.70 7.37
C ARG A 591 -20.54 9.00 7.64
N GLU A 592 -20.97 9.24 8.88
CA GLU A 592 -21.55 10.52 9.32
C GLU A 592 -20.57 11.68 9.16
N SER A 593 -19.27 11.40 9.13
CA SER A 593 -18.22 12.40 8.87
C SER A 593 -18.01 12.66 7.37
N GLY A 594 -18.71 11.95 6.48
CA GLY A 594 -18.55 12.05 5.02
C GLY A 594 -19.04 13.36 4.43
N LEU A 595 -18.33 13.90 3.43
CA LEU A 595 -18.65 15.18 2.78
C LEU A 595 -20.11 15.30 2.33
N GLN A 596 -20.61 14.32 1.57
CA GLN A 596 -21.99 14.35 1.07
C GLN A 596 -23.01 14.37 2.22
N HIS A 597 -22.82 13.50 3.22
CA HIS A 597 -23.68 13.44 4.39
C HIS A 597 -23.69 14.78 5.14
N ARG A 598 -22.53 15.43 5.28
CA ARG A 598 -22.38 16.70 5.97
C ARG A 598 -23.00 17.87 5.20
N VAL A 599 -22.82 17.94 3.90
CA VAL A 599 -23.45 18.97 3.05
C VAL A 599 -24.97 18.83 3.09
N LEU A 600 -25.50 17.63 2.84
CA LEU A 600 -26.95 17.42 2.84
C LEU A 600 -27.57 17.65 4.22
N LYS A 601 -26.88 17.25 5.30
CA LYS A 601 -27.31 17.56 6.66
C LYS A 601 -27.32 19.07 6.91
N ALA A 602 -26.25 19.77 6.55
CA ALA A 602 -26.17 21.22 6.74
C ALA A 602 -27.24 21.99 5.95
N ALA A 603 -27.55 21.52 4.73
CA ALA A 603 -28.63 22.05 3.90
C ALA A 603 -30.01 21.79 4.52
N ARG A 604 -30.29 20.56 5.00
CA ARG A 604 -31.54 20.24 5.70
C ARG A 604 -31.73 21.06 6.98
N ASP A 605 -30.67 21.22 7.76
CA ASP A 605 -30.73 21.86 9.08
C ASP A 605 -30.80 23.39 9.03
N GLY A 606 -30.66 24.04 7.86
CA GLY A 606 -30.65 25.52 7.80
C GLY A 606 -29.35 26.17 8.25
N SER A 607 -28.34 25.37 8.59
CA SER A 607 -27.16 25.84 9.33
C SER A 607 -26.27 26.83 8.59
N LEU A 608 -26.38 26.91 7.25
CA LEU A 608 -25.53 27.74 6.39
C LEU A 608 -26.33 28.64 5.43
N ASP A 609 -27.64 28.81 5.67
CA ASP A 609 -28.46 29.74 4.89
C ASP A 609 -27.95 31.18 5.02
N GLY A 610 -28.09 31.94 3.94
CA GLY A 610 -27.64 33.32 3.80
C GLY A 610 -26.13 33.48 3.73
N THR A 611 -25.36 32.38 3.72
CA THR A 611 -23.88 32.46 3.74
C THR A 611 -23.24 32.43 2.35
N LEU A 612 -23.98 32.06 1.30
CA LEU A 612 -23.46 32.01 -0.07
C LEU A 612 -24.53 32.34 -1.11
N TYR A 613 -24.29 33.42 -1.85
CA TYR A 613 -25.15 33.86 -2.95
C TYR A 613 -24.43 33.73 -4.29
N GLN A 614 -24.97 32.93 -5.21
CA GLN A 614 -24.41 32.71 -6.55
C GLN A 614 -25.53 32.76 -7.61
N PRO A 615 -25.23 33.21 -8.84
CA PRO A 615 -26.17 33.08 -9.95
C PRO A 615 -26.26 31.63 -10.41
N ILE A 616 -27.45 31.17 -10.80
CA ILE A 616 -27.63 29.88 -11.50
C ILE A 616 -27.52 30.15 -13.00
N VAL A 617 -26.64 29.40 -13.68
CA VAL A 617 -26.38 29.52 -15.12
C VAL A 617 -27.21 28.49 -15.88
N ASP A 618 -27.96 28.92 -16.88
CA ASP A 618 -28.60 28.00 -17.82
C ASP A 618 -27.61 27.70 -18.97
N GLU A 619 -26.95 26.54 -18.93
CA GLU A 619 -25.89 26.17 -19.87
C GLU A 619 -26.36 26.12 -21.34
N LYS A 620 -27.66 25.88 -21.61
CA LYS A 620 -28.22 25.82 -22.97
C LYS A 620 -28.72 27.17 -23.47
N ALA A 621 -29.30 27.98 -22.59
CA ALA A 621 -29.78 29.30 -22.99
C ALA A 621 -28.67 30.36 -23.02
N GLY A 622 -27.49 30.09 -22.45
CA GLY A 622 -26.40 31.07 -22.31
C GLY A 622 -26.81 32.31 -21.50
N THR A 623 -27.94 32.23 -20.79
CA THR A 623 -28.51 33.32 -20.00
C THR A 623 -28.27 33.03 -18.53
N THR A 624 -27.73 34.03 -17.84
CA THR A 624 -27.59 33.99 -16.38
C THR A 624 -28.89 34.48 -15.78
N SER A 625 -29.41 33.81 -14.74
CA SER A 625 -30.56 34.34 -14.00
C SER A 625 -30.26 35.75 -13.47
N ASP A 626 -31.23 36.67 -13.56
CA ASP A 626 -31.08 38.11 -13.24
C ASP A 626 -30.81 38.41 -11.74
N GLY A 627 -30.66 37.39 -10.89
CA GLY A 627 -30.39 37.54 -9.45
C GLY A 627 -29.53 36.41 -8.90
N LYS A 628 -28.68 36.74 -7.91
CA LYS A 628 -27.96 35.72 -7.12
C LYS A 628 -28.95 35.04 -6.17
N VAL A 629 -28.95 33.72 -6.15
CA VAL A 629 -29.75 32.92 -5.21
C VAL A 629 -28.90 32.46 -4.04
N ASP A 630 -29.54 32.23 -2.89
CA ASP A 630 -28.93 31.50 -1.79
C ASP A 630 -28.86 30.02 -2.14
N VAL A 631 -27.65 29.52 -2.38
CA VAL A 631 -27.47 28.14 -2.87
C VAL A 631 -27.80 27.10 -1.81
N TRP A 632 -27.72 27.41 -0.51
CA TRP A 632 -28.10 26.47 0.55
C TRP A 632 -29.60 26.34 0.68
N GLN A 633 -30.30 27.48 0.62
CA GLN A 633 -31.76 27.50 0.62
C GLN A 633 -32.29 26.80 -0.64
N GLU A 634 -31.69 27.03 -1.80
CA GLU A 634 -32.12 26.39 -3.04
C GLU A 634 -31.84 24.88 -3.02
N LEU A 635 -30.68 24.44 -2.51
CA LEU A 635 -30.42 23.02 -2.32
C LEU A 635 -31.42 22.38 -1.35
N ARG A 636 -31.81 23.05 -0.25
CA ARG A 636 -32.88 22.56 0.63
C ARG A 636 -34.20 22.42 -0.13
N ASN A 637 -34.57 23.42 -0.92
CA ASN A 637 -35.79 23.36 -1.73
C ASN A 637 -35.78 22.16 -2.68
N CYS A 638 -34.64 21.85 -3.31
CA CYS A 638 -34.47 20.65 -4.14
C CYS A 638 -34.65 19.37 -3.30
N ILE A 639 -34.02 19.28 -2.13
CA ILE A 639 -34.14 18.13 -1.23
C ILE A 639 -35.60 17.90 -0.81
N GLU A 640 -36.31 18.95 -0.42
CA GLU A 640 -37.72 18.87 -0.01
C GLU A 640 -38.63 18.43 -1.17
N LYS A 641 -38.41 18.93 -2.39
CA LYS A 641 -39.13 18.47 -3.58
C LYS A 641 -38.85 16.99 -3.87
N CYS A 642 -37.61 16.54 -3.72
CA CYS A 642 -37.26 15.12 -3.85
C CYS A 642 -37.98 14.27 -2.81
N GLU A 643 -37.99 14.70 -1.54
CA GLU A 643 -38.64 13.97 -0.43
C GLU A 643 -40.17 13.87 -0.60
N ARG A 644 -40.79 14.83 -1.31
CA ARG A 644 -42.21 14.80 -1.68
C ARG A 644 -42.51 14.03 -2.97
N GLY A 645 -41.48 13.58 -3.69
CA GLY A 645 -41.64 12.94 -5.01
C GLY A 645 -42.03 13.90 -6.14
N GLU A 646 -41.84 15.21 -5.93
CA GLU A 646 -42.21 16.29 -6.86
C GLU A 646 -41.03 16.71 -7.76
N PHE A 647 -39.83 16.16 -7.56
CA PHE A 647 -38.65 16.49 -8.34
C PHE A 647 -38.59 15.68 -9.64
N ASP A 648 -38.70 16.36 -10.79
CA ASP A 648 -38.56 15.75 -12.10
C ASP A 648 -37.09 15.65 -12.53
N TRP A 649 -36.58 14.42 -12.62
CA TRP A 649 -35.21 14.13 -13.07
C TRP A 649 -35.02 14.25 -14.58
N GLN A 650 -36.10 14.37 -15.35
CA GLN A 650 -36.05 14.63 -16.79
C GLN A 650 -36.02 16.12 -17.12
N ASP A 651 -36.38 16.98 -16.15
CA ASP A 651 -36.24 18.41 -16.27
C ASP A 651 -34.76 18.79 -16.09
N GLU A 652 -34.06 18.94 -17.22
CA GLU A 652 -32.66 19.34 -17.27
C GLU A 652 -32.38 20.64 -16.50
N LYS A 653 -33.35 21.57 -16.42
CA LYS A 653 -33.17 22.85 -15.71
C LYS A 653 -33.18 22.63 -14.20
N LEU A 654 -34.08 21.79 -13.69
CA LEU A 654 -34.11 21.42 -12.27
C LEU A 654 -32.87 20.63 -11.87
N VAL A 655 -32.44 19.67 -12.70
CA VAL A 655 -31.22 18.88 -12.46
C VAL A 655 -29.98 19.77 -12.48
N ASN A 656 -29.85 20.65 -13.47
CA ASN A 656 -28.74 21.61 -13.56
C ASN A 656 -28.71 22.56 -12.35
N THR A 657 -29.88 23.03 -11.90
CA THR A 657 -29.99 23.85 -10.69
C THR A 657 -29.51 23.09 -9.44
N TYR A 658 -29.95 21.83 -9.27
CA TYR A 658 -29.49 20.96 -8.19
C TYR A 658 -27.96 20.74 -8.25
N GLU A 659 -27.40 20.42 -9.42
CA GLU A 659 -25.97 20.18 -9.58
C GLU A 659 -25.13 21.41 -9.22
N GLN A 660 -25.53 22.59 -9.70
CA GLN A 660 -24.83 23.84 -9.40
C GLN A 660 -24.92 24.20 -7.91
N THR A 661 -26.12 24.14 -7.33
CA THR A 661 -26.33 24.47 -5.91
C THR A 661 -25.62 23.48 -5.00
N TYR A 662 -25.69 22.17 -5.28
CA TYR A 662 -24.96 21.15 -4.53
C TYR A 662 -23.45 21.33 -4.64
N SER A 663 -22.92 21.59 -5.84
CA SER A 663 -21.49 21.84 -6.05
C SER A 663 -21.01 23.08 -5.29
N ALA A 664 -21.77 24.17 -5.33
CA ALA A 664 -21.47 25.40 -4.59
C ALA A 664 -21.49 25.19 -3.07
N CYS A 665 -22.51 24.48 -2.56
CA CYS A 665 -22.61 24.12 -1.14
C CYS A 665 -21.43 23.25 -0.71
N LYS A 666 -21.07 22.25 -1.52
CA LYS A 666 -19.92 21.37 -1.29
C LYS A 666 -18.61 22.15 -1.24
N SER A 667 -18.38 23.04 -2.22
CA SER A 667 -17.22 23.92 -2.27
C SER A 667 -17.07 24.74 -0.99
N GLN A 668 -18.14 25.43 -0.56
CA GLN A 668 -18.11 26.22 0.66
C GLN A 668 -17.89 25.38 1.91
N TYR A 669 -18.54 24.21 2.00
CA TYR A 669 -18.40 23.33 3.17
C TYR A 669 -16.97 22.82 3.32
N VAL A 670 -16.32 22.43 2.20
CA VAL A 670 -14.91 22.03 2.19
C VAL A 670 -14.01 23.21 2.55
N ALA A 671 -14.24 24.39 1.98
CA ALA A 671 -13.46 25.58 2.28
C ALA A 671 -13.52 25.99 3.77
N ARG A 672 -14.66 25.75 4.44
CA ARG A 672 -14.83 26.00 5.88
C ARG A 672 -14.23 24.93 6.77
N SER A 673 -13.93 23.75 6.23
CA SER A 673 -13.41 22.62 6.98
C SER A 673 -11.89 22.70 7.15
N ARG A 674 -11.40 22.66 8.39
CA ARG A 674 -9.96 22.76 8.69
C ARG A 674 -9.26 21.41 8.84
N LEU A 675 -9.99 20.35 9.14
CA LEU A 675 -9.46 18.99 9.25
C LEU A 675 -10.12 18.10 8.19
N ILE A 676 -9.32 17.69 7.20
CA ILE A 676 -9.74 16.72 6.19
C ILE A 676 -9.08 15.38 6.48
N VAL A 677 -9.84 14.30 6.33
CA VAL A 677 -9.35 12.92 6.37
C VAL A 677 -9.70 12.22 5.07
N THR A 678 -8.72 11.70 4.35
CA THR A 678 -8.92 11.05 3.04
C THR A 678 -7.84 10.01 2.78
N THR A 679 -7.96 9.24 1.70
CA THR A 679 -6.88 8.35 1.25
C THR A 679 -5.80 9.11 0.48
N THR A 680 -4.56 8.63 0.48
CA THR A 680 -3.42 9.25 -0.22
C THR A 680 -3.69 9.45 -1.71
N GLY A 681 -4.21 8.41 -2.39
CA GLY A 681 -4.62 8.48 -3.80
C GLY A 681 -5.79 9.42 -4.11
N ASN A 682 -6.39 10.10 -3.11
CA ASN A 682 -7.50 11.04 -3.30
C ASN A 682 -7.12 12.50 -2.98
N VAL A 683 -5.85 12.79 -2.70
CA VAL A 683 -5.42 14.12 -2.26
C VAL A 683 -5.52 15.20 -3.34
N HIS A 684 -5.44 14.82 -4.63
CA HIS A 684 -5.66 15.72 -5.77
C HIS A 684 -7.13 15.75 -6.23
N SER A 685 -8.08 15.32 -5.39
CA SER A 685 -9.49 15.45 -5.77
C SER A 685 -9.83 16.93 -5.95
N PRO A 686 -10.65 17.31 -6.95
CA PRO A 686 -11.05 18.71 -7.11
C PRO A 686 -11.72 19.28 -5.86
N ASP A 687 -12.45 18.45 -5.11
CA ASP A 687 -13.02 18.85 -3.82
C ASP A 687 -11.96 19.40 -2.87
N ILE A 688 -10.78 18.77 -2.80
CA ILE A 688 -9.67 19.24 -1.96
C ILE A 688 -8.86 20.32 -2.68
N GLN A 689 -8.35 20.01 -3.88
CA GLN A 689 -7.40 20.86 -4.58
C GLN A 689 -7.95 22.25 -4.89
N GLU A 690 -9.23 22.35 -5.25
CA GLU A 690 -9.84 23.59 -5.70
C GLU A 690 -10.57 24.35 -4.58
N ASN A 691 -10.93 23.69 -3.47
CA ASN A 691 -11.76 24.31 -2.43
C ASN A 691 -11.06 24.37 -1.05
N TRP A 692 -10.18 23.42 -0.75
CA TRP A 692 -9.55 23.35 0.56
C TRP A 692 -8.27 24.18 0.62
N ALA A 693 -8.09 24.91 1.73
CA ALA A 693 -6.93 25.76 1.97
C ALA A 693 -6.70 26.84 0.89
N GLN A 694 -7.72 27.27 0.16
CA GLN A 694 -7.65 28.23 -0.97
C GLN A 694 -7.87 29.71 -0.60
N ASP A 695 -8.03 30.07 0.67
CA ASP A 695 -8.36 31.45 1.08
C ASP A 695 -9.69 31.96 0.47
N MET A 696 -10.71 31.09 0.46
CA MET A 696 -12.03 31.37 -0.11
C MET A 696 -13.13 31.36 0.95
N HIS A 697 -14.30 31.90 0.61
CA HIS A 697 -15.48 31.95 1.49
C HIS A 697 -15.21 32.53 2.89
N GLY A 698 -14.28 33.49 2.99
CA GLY A 698 -13.91 34.14 4.25
C GLY A 698 -13.00 33.30 5.17
N VAL A 699 -12.48 32.16 4.70
CA VAL A 699 -11.63 31.26 5.49
C VAL A 699 -10.18 31.33 5.00
N MET A 700 -9.31 31.94 5.79
CA MET A 700 -7.88 32.05 5.50
C MET A 700 -7.12 30.81 5.96
N CYS A 701 -6.29 30.25 5.08
CA CYS A 701 -5.37 29.18 5.42
C CYS A 701 -4.10 29.73 6.07
N LYS A 702 -3.93 29.45 7.37
CA LYS A 702 -2.73 29.84 8.12
C LYS A 702 -1.51 28.95 7.84
N GLY A 703 -1.70 27.81 7.20
CA GLY A 703 -0.69 26.77 6.94
C GLY A 703 -1.31 25.38 7.00
N VAL A 704 -0.70 24.42 6.29
CA VAL A 704 -1.16 23.02 6.20
C VAL A 704 -0.14 22.09 6.87
N VAL A 705 -0.60 21.18 7.72
CA VAL A 705 0.20 20.05 8.22
C VAL A 705 -0.41 18.75 7.72
N ALA A 706 0.39 17.92 7.07
CA ALA A 706 -0.02 16.59 6.63
C ALA A 706 0.38 15.53 7.67
N ILE A 707 -0.53 14.62 8.02
CA ILE A 707 -0.27 13.48 8.89
C ILE A 707 -0.63 12.21 8.12
N LEU A 708 0.36 11.37 7.86
CA LEU A 708 0.20 10.13 7.11
C LEU A 708 0.25 8.93 8.07
N ASP A 709 -0.85 8.18 8.13
CA ASP A 709 -0.93 6.89 8.82
C ASP A 709 -0.54 5.74 7.89
N GLU A 710 0.03 4.68 8.48
CA GLU A 710 0.57 3.52 7.77
C GLU A 710 1.50 3.91 6.59
N ALA A 711 2.34 4.94 6.78
CA ALA A 711 3.23 5.50 5.76
C ALA A 711 4.21 4.48 5.13
N CYS A 712 4.53 3.40 5.85
CA CYS A 712 5.38 2.31 5.36
C CYS A 712 4.66 1.35 4.39
N LYS A 713 3.34 1.46 4.23
CA LYS A 713 2.51 0.68 3.30
C LYS A 713 2.13 1.48 2.05
N ASP A 714 2.39 2.78 2.03
CA ASP A 714 1.99 3.68 0.95
C ASP A 714 3.07 3.80 -0.13
N ASN A 715 2.66 3.95 -1.39
CA ASN A 715 3.63 4.17 -2.47
C ASN A 715 4.29 5.53 -2.28
N GLU A 716 5.57 5.63 -2.63
CA GLU A 716 6.29 6.90 -2.49
C GLU A 716 5.64 8.06 -3.24
N ILE A 717 5.13 7.81 -4.46
CA ILE A 717 4.46 8.84 -5.24
C ILE A 717 3.17 9.33 -4.56
N ASP A 718 2.42 8.44 -3.91
CA ASP A 718 1.18 8.79 -3.22
C ASP A 718 1.48 9.57 -1.93
N THR A 719 2.54 9.19 -1.21
CA THR A 719 3.04 9.91 -0.02
C THR A 719 3.52 11.32 -0.36
N LEU A 720 4.11 11.54 -1.53
CA LEU A 720 4.53 12.86 -2.00
C LEU A 720 3.35 13.74 -2.45
N GLY A 721 2.22 13.14 -2.81
CA GLY A 721 0.99 13.82 -3.25
C GLY A 721 0.63 15.10 -2.47
N PRO A 722 0.48 15.08 -1.13
CA PRO A 722 0.17 16.28 -0.34
C PRO A 722 1.24 17.37 -0.41
N LEU A 723 2.52 17.01 -0.56
CA LEU A 723 3.61 17.99 -0.68
C LEU A 723 3.66 18.63 -2.07
N MET A 724 3.07 17.98 -3.07
CA MET A 724 3.11 18.39 -4.48
C MET A 724 1.78 18.94 -4.99
N CYS A 725 0.68 18.81 -4.23
CA CYS A 725 -0.66 19.23 -4.64
C CYS A 725 -0.70 20.73 -4.99
N PRO A 726 -0.97 21.10 -6.27
CA PRO A 726 -0.89 22.49 -6.71
C PRO A 726 -1.76 23.46 -5.91
N GLY A 727 -2.92 23.01 -5.42
CA GLY A 727 -3.84 23.82 -4.64
C GLY A 727 -3.20 24.42 -3.38
N PHE A 728 -2.44 23.63 -2.62
CA PHE A 728 -1.98 24.08 -1.29
C PHE A 728 -0.50 23.79 -0.98
N ARG A 729 0.29 23.23 -1.91
CA ARG A 729 1.70 22.85 -1.67
C ARG A 729 2.58 23.97 -1.12
N SER A 730 2.33 25.22 -1.52
CA SER A 730 3.04 26.39 -1.04
C SER A 730 2.77 26.66 0.44
N LYS A 731 1.57 26.32 0.92
CA LYS A 731 1.10 26.51 2.30
C LYS A 731 1.47 25.35 3.24
N VAL A 732 2.04 24.25 2.74
CA VAL A 732 2.44 23.10 3.56
C VAL A 732 3.62 23.47 4.46
N THR A 733 3.41 23.37 5.77
CA THR A 733 4.40 23.66 6.81
C THR A 733 5.29 22.44 7.12
N GLY A 734 4.71 21.24 7.08
CA GLY A 734 5.42 19.99 7.34
C GLY A 734 4.54 18.76 7.20
N MET A 735 5.18 17.60 7.29
CA MET A 735 4.52 16.30 7.23
C MET A 735 5.01 15.37 8.34
N ILE A 736 4.08 14.66 8.95
CA ILE A 736 4.33 13.65 9.97
C ILE A 736 3.95 12.30 9.39
N MET A 737 4.94 11.43 9.21
CA MET A 737 4.73 10.08 8.71
C MET A 737 4.83 9.08 9.85
N VAL A 738 3.83 8.24 9.97
CA VAL A 738 3.72 7.25 11.03
C VAL A 738 3.49 5.88 10.42
N GLY A 739 4.24 4.89 10.88
CA GLY A 739 4.15 3.54 10.30
C GLY A 739 4.96 2.51 11.06
N ASP A 740 5.14 1.36 10.45
CA ASP A 740 5.97 0.27 10.95
C ASP A 740 6.71 -0.37 9.76
N ASP A 741 8.01 -0.08 9.68
CA ASP A 741 8.90 -0.57 8.63
C ASP A 741 9.23 -2.08 8.75
N ARG A 742 8.60 -2.80 9.69
CA ARG A 742 8.62 -4.28 9.80
C ARG A 742 7.27 -4.92 9.46
N GLN A 743 6.23 -4.13 9.18
CA GLN A 743 4.94 -4.61 8.65
C GLN A 743 4.89 -4.46 7.12
N LEU A 744 3.70 -4.52 6.53
CA LEU A 744 3.50 -4.56 5.08
C LEU A 744 4.07 -3.35 4.35
N GLU A 745 4.72 -3.65 3.24
CA GLU A 745 5.12 -2.70 2.20
C GLU A 745 4.01 -2.52 1.16
N PRO A 746 4.12 -1.51 0.26
CA PRO A 746 3.19 -1.34 -0.83
C PRO A 746 3.15 -2.58 -1.71
N THR A 747 1.94 -3.00 -2.08
CA THR A 747 1.78 -4.18 -2.94
C THR A 747 2.08 -3.81 -4.37
N ASP A 748 3.27 -4.20 -4.83
CA ASP A 748 3.63 -4.11 -6.23
C ASP A 748 2.87 -5.17 -7.04
N THR A 749 1.85 -4.71 -7.78
CA THR A 749 0.96 -5.51 -8.63
C THR A 749 1.48 -5.73 -10.04
N SER A 750 2.65 -5.17 -10.39
CA SER A 750 3.22 -5.32 -11.72
C SER A 750 3.65 -6.75 -12.01
N ALA A 751 3.79 -7.09 -13.30
CA ALA A 751 4.27 -8.42 -13.68
C ALA A 751 5.70 -8.66 -13.19
N LYS A 752 5.93 -9.85 -12.62
CA LYS A 752 7.23 -10.28 -12.10
C LYS A 752 7.64 -11.58 -12.77
N GLY A 753 8.93 -11.73 -13.12
CA GLY A 753 9.46 -12.94 -13.75
C GLY A 753 10.77 -12.69 -14.49
N ARG A 754 11.14 -13.61 -15.40
CA ARG A 754 12.29 -13.43 -16.32
C ARG A 754 12.06 -12.25 -17.28
N VAL A 755 10.81 -11.86 -17.44
CA VAL A 755 10.36 -10.67 -18.18
C VAL A 755 9.46 -9.84 -17.27
N SER A 756 9.61 -8.52 -17.32
CA SER A 756 8.89 -7.53 -16.50
C SER A 756 8.48 -6.33 -17.36
N PHE A 757 7.42 -5.61 -16.99
CA PHE A 757 7.06 -4.38 -17.73
C PHE A 757 7.71 -3.14 -17.13
N SER A 758 7.83 -3.11 -15.80
CA SER A 758 8.42 -1.97 -15.09
C SER A 758 9.94 -1.97 -15.22
N LEU A 759 10.48 -0.79 -15.55
CA LEU A 759 11.92 -0.52 -15.46
C LEU A 759 12.43 -0.45 -14.04
N PHE A 760 11.60 -0.03 -13.09
CA PHE A 760 12.01 0.25 -11.73
C PHE A 760 11.10 -0.51 -10.75
N PRO A 761 11.01 -1.85 -10.81
CA PRO A 761 10.09 -2.61 -9.95
C PRO A 761 10.43 -2.45 -8.45
N GLY A 762 11.71 -2.22 -8.12
CA GLY A 762 12.13 -1.90 -6.75
C GLY A 762 11.62 -0.55 -6.23
N ARG A 763 11.25 0.39 -7.11
CA ARG A 763 10.67 1.68 -6.71
C ARG A 763 9.22 1.55 -6.24
N SER A 764 8.42 0.74 -6.93
CA SER A 764 6.99 0.54 -6.59
C SER A 764 6.78 -0.08 -5.21
N SER A 765 7.79 -0.75 -4.66
CA SER A 765 7.74 -1.41 -3.35
C SER A 765 8.50 -0.66 -2.25
N MET A 766 9.07 0.52 -2.53
CA MET A 766 9.88 1.25 -1.55
C MET A 766 9.18 2.54 -1.07
N PRO A 767 8.61 2.54 0.15
CA PRO A 767 7.97 3.73 0.74
C PRO A 767 8.95 4.87 1.00
N PHE A 768 8.44 6.10 0.95
CA PHE A 768 9.21 7.30 1.27
C PHE A 768 9.73 7.29 2.72
N ALA A 769 8.89 6.90 3.68
CA ALA A 769 9.26 6.83 5.10
C ALA A 769 10.43 5.85 5.36
N THR A 770 10.34 4.64 4.79
CA THR A 770 11.39 3.61 4.90
C THR A 770 12.68 4.09 4.25
N ARG A 771 12.59 4.79 3.12
CA ARG A 771 13.74 5.35 2.40
C ARG A 771 14.47 6.41 3.21
N LEU A 772 13.74 7.37 3.79
CA LEU A 772 14.33 8.38 4.68
C LEU A 772 14.96 7.74 5.93
N LYS A 773 14.25 6.80 6.57
CA LYS A 773 14.77 6.07 7.76
C LYS A 773 16.05 5.30 7.42
N SER A 774 16.12 4.67 6.25
CA SER A 774 17.30 3.89 5.82
C SER A 774 18.54 4.76 5.60
N GLU A 775 18.37 6.05 5.31
CA GLU A 775 19.44 7.04 5.21
C GLU A 775 19.60 7.87 6.50
N GLY A 776 19.09 7.39 7.64
CA GLY A 776 19.37 7.99 8.94
C GLY A 776 18.59 9.26 9.24
N HIS A 777 17.50 9.56 8.51
CA HIS A 777 16.58 10.62 8.91
C HIS A 777 16.03 10.34 10.32
N PRO A 778 15.97 11.33 11.24
CA PRO A 778 15.51 11.10 12.61
C PRO A 778 14.14 10.45 12.66
N CYS A 779 14.06 9.34 13.38
CA CYS A 779 12.83 8.59 13.60
C CYS A 779 12.63 8.35 15.08
N VAL A 780 11.46 8.74 15.61
CA VAL A 780 11.08 8.41 16.98
C VAL A 780 10.49 7.01 16.97
N GLU A 781 11.16 6.07 17.64
CA GLU A 781 10.69 4.69 17.76
C GLU A 781 9.88 4.52 19.05
N LEU A 782 8.61 4.14 18.91
CA LEU A 782 7.74 3.80 20.03
C LEU A 782 7.98 2.33 20.39
N LEU A 783 8.52 2.07 21.59
CA LEU A 783 9.00 0.73 21.98
C LEU A 783 8.14 0.03 23.04
N GLU A 784 7.25 0.75 23.72
CA GLU A 784 6.36 0.18 24.74
C GLU A 784 4.97 -0.15 24.16
N GLN A 785 4.57 -1.41 24.22
CA GLN A 785 3.27 -1.88 23.74
C GLN A 785 2.25 -2.06 24.87
N HIS A 786 0.98 -1.78 24.55
CA HIS A 786 -0.14 -1.81 25.47
C HIS A 786 -1.27 -2.77 25.06
N ARG A 787 -1.10 -3.50 23.95
CA ARG A 787 -2.15 -4.31 23.30
C ARG A 787 -2.10 -5.77 23.72
N MET A 788 -0.96 -6.40 23.45
CA MET A 788 -0.78 -7.85 23.47
C MET A 788 -0.37 -8.31 24.86
N SER A 789 -0.90 -9.44 25.33
CA SER A 789 -0.26 -10.17 26.44
C SER A 789 1.22 -10.42 26.13
N VAL A 790 2.08 -10.34 27.15
CA VAL A 790 3.53 -10.57 26.99
C VAL A 790 3.81 -11.93 26.34
N ARG A 791 3.02 -12.96 26.68
CA ARG A 791 3.15 -14.33 26.16
C ARG A 791 2.99 -14.43 24.64
N ILE A 792 2.11 -13.62 24.06
CA ILE A 792 1.90 -13.61 22.60
C ILE A 792 2.84 -12.61 21.89
N ALA A 793 3.34 -11.60 22.61
CA ALA A 793 4.18 -10.53 22.08
C ALA A 793 5.66 -10.91 21.97
N ASP A 794 6.15 -11.77 22.87
CA ASP A 794 7.58 -12.12 22.97
C ASP A 794 8.16 -12.66 21.67
N TRP A 795 7.45 -13.58 21.01
CA TRP A 795 7.92 -14.19 19.76
C TRP A 795 8.02 -13.18 18.60
N PRO A 796 6.97 -12.43 18.21
CA PRO A 796 7.09 -11.48 17.12
C PRO A 796 8.13 -10.38 17.42
N PHE A 797 8.26 -9.93 18.66
CA PHE A 797 9.27 -8.94 19.03
C PHE A 797 10.69 -9.45 18.88
N SER A 798 10.97 -10.66 19.36
CA SER A 798 12.31 -11.25 19.25
C SER A 798 12.69 -11.63 17.82
N ASN A 799 11.72 -11.81 16.92
CA ASN A 799 11.94 -12.32 15.56
C ASN A 799 11.89 -11.26 14.46
N PHE A 800 11.22 -10.13 14.68
CA PHE A 800 11.01 -9.09 13.67
C PHE A 800 11.60 -7.73 14.04
N TYR A 801 11.82 -7.46 15.32
CA TYR A 801 12.20 -6.14 15.81
C TYR A 801 13.56 -6.19 16.52
N PRO A 802 14.30 -5.08 16.56
CA PRO A 802 15.54 -5.00 17.32
C PRO A 802 15.28 -5.14 18.84
N PRO A 803 16.32 -5.46 19.64
CA PRO A 803 16.21 -5.49 21.09
C PRO A 803 15.73 -4.15 21.65
N GLY A 804 14.95 -4.17 22.73
CA GLY A 804 14.50 -2.96 23.44
C GLY A 804 12.98 -2.78 23.54
N MET A 805 12.20 -3.68 22.91
CA MET A 805 10.75 -3.74 23.07
C MET A 805 10.33 -3.98 24.52
N ARG A 806 9.30 -3.27 24.97
CA ARG A 806 8.75 -3.36 26.33
C ARG A 806 7.24 -3.52 26.30
N SER A 807 6.70 -4.06 27.38
CA SER A 807 5.28 -4.29 27.56
C SER A 807 4.78 -3.53 28.78
N SER A 808 3.58 -2.96 28.70
CA SER A 808 3.02 -2.19 29.82
C SER A 808 2.49 -3.07 30.97
N ALA A 809 2.25 -2.52 32.16
CA ALA A 809 1.85 -3.33 33.32
C ALA A 809 0.61 -4.23 33.09
N ASN A 810 -0.38 -3.77 32.32
CA ASN A 810 -1.61 -4.53 32.07
C ASN A 810 -1.40 -5.78 31.20
N THR A 811 -0.31 -5.86 30.44
CA THR A 811 -0.06 -6.98 29.52
C THR A 811 0.59 -8.18 30.19
N TYR A 812 1.01 -8.05 31.46
CA TYR A 812 1.57 -9.15 32.26
C TYR A 812 0.49 -9.95 33.00
N ARG A 813 -0.76 -9.48 33.01
CA ARG A 813 -1.86 -10.17 33.67
C ARG A 813 -2.19 -11.48 32.95
N THR A 814 -2.38 -12.54 33.73
CA THR A 814 -2.74 -13.87 33.23
C THR A 814 -4.19 -13.89 32.72
N LEU A 815 -4.55 -14.89 31.89
CA LEU A 815 -5.94 -15.12 31.48
C LEU A 815 -6.84 -15.32 32.70
N ARG A 816 -6.34 -15.98 33.75
CA ARG A 816 -7.07 -16.19 35.01
C ARG A 816 -7.49 -14.88 35.68
N GLU A 817 -6.67 -13.83 35.57
CA GLU A 817 -6.93 -12.52 36.14
C GLU A 817 -7.81 -11.65 35.24
N LYS A 818 -7.62 -11.72 33.92
CA LYS A 818 -8.31 -10.88 32.94
C LYS A 818 -9.66 -11.43 32.47
N LEU A 819 -9.70 -12.71 32.10
CA LEU A 819 -10.82 -13.39 31.45
C LEU A 819 -10.91 -14.85 31.96
N PRO A 820 -11.28 -15.06 33.23
CA PRO A 820 -11.27 -16.39 33.84
C PRO A 820 -12.18 -17.40 33.15
N GLY A 821 -13.33 -17.01 32.60
CA GLY A 821 -14.17 -17.94 31.85
C GLY A 821 -13.54 -18.34 30.51
N LEU A 822 -12.77 -17.44 29.88
CA LEU A 822 -12.05 -17.76 28.65
C LEU A 822 -10.95 -18.81 28.88
N ARG A 823 -10.24 -18.74 30.01
CA ARG A 823 -9.24 -19.77 30.39
C ARG A 823 -9.86 -21.17 30.40
N GLU A 824 -11.01 -21.30 31.05
CA GLU A 824 -11.76 -22.57 31.17
C GLU A 824 -12.24 -23.06 29.79
N CYS A 825 -12.76 -22.15 28.98
CA CYS A 825 -13.15 -22.41 27.59
C CYS A 825 -11.99 -22.98 26.75
N LEU A 826 -10.83 -22.33 26.74
CA LEU A 826 -9.70 -22.73 25.89
C LEU A 826 -9.10 -24.08 26.30
N ALA A 827 -8.97 -24.34 27.61
CA ALA A 827 -8.45 -25.61 28.10
C ALA A 827 -9.37 -26.78 27.68
N LYS A 828 -10.68 -26.57 27.78
CA LYS A 828 -11.70 -27.53 27.32
C LYS A 828 -11.59 -27.77 25.82
N THR A 829 -11.47 -26.73 25.00
CA THR A 829 -11.29 -26.83 23.55
C THR A 829 -10.08 -27.67 23.15
N LEU A 830 -8.98 -27.58 23.91
CA LEU A 830 -7.77 -28.40 23.69
C LEU A 830 -7.86 -29.81 24.31
N GLY A 831 -8.98 -30.18 24.92
CA GLY A 831 -9.16 -31.46 25.60
C GLY A 831 -8.24 -31.63 26.81
N LYS A 832 -7.80 -30.54 27.44
CA LYS A 832 -6.88 -30.57 28.59
C LYS A 832 -7.62 -30.28 29.89
N ASP A 833 -7.40 -31.14 30.88
CA ASP A 833 -7.90 -30.93 32.25
C ASP A 833 -7.08 -29.84 32.95
N LEU A 834 -7.75 -28.75 33.36
CA LEU A 834 -7.14 -27.63 34.08
C LEU A 834 -6.48 -28.06 35.40
N GLY A 835 -7.03 -29.05 36.09
CA GLY A 835 -6.47 -29.58 37.33
C GLY A 835 -5.13 -30.26 37.10
N HIS A 836 -5.06 -31.11 36.07
CA HIS A 836 -3.84 -31.77 35.64
C HIS A 836 -2.81 -30.77 35.03
N LEU A 837 -3.27 -29.81 34.23
CA LEU A 837 -2.43 -28.73 33.71
C LEU A 837 -1.78 -27.92 34.82
N SER A 838 -2.55 -27.56 35.86
CA SER A 838 -2.06 -26.78 37.00
C SER A 838 -1.06 -27.56 37.87
N GLN A 839 -1.03 -28.89 37.76
CA GLN A 839 -0.05 -29.75 38.43
C GLN A 839 1.24 -29.91 37.61
N LEU A 840 1.13 -29.97 36.27
CA LEU A 840 2.26 -30.18 35.37
C LEU A 840 2.99 -28.91 34.97
N TYR A 841 2.29 -27.78 34.92
CA TYR A 841 2.80 -26.52 34.40
C TYR A 841 2.75 -25.44 35.46
N SER A 842 3.74 -24.53 35.41
CA SER A 842 3.60 -23.27 36.14
C SER A 842 2.40 -22.48 35.60
N ALA A 843 1.81 -21.60 36.41
CA ALA A 843 0.73 -20.72 35.94
C ALA A 843 1.14 -19.87 34.72
N ALA A 844 2.44 -19.61 34.57
CA ALA A 844 3.06 -18.94 33.45
C ALA A 844 3.08 -19.78 32.17
N ASP A 845 3.44 -21.06 32.27
CA ASP A 845 3.52 -21.98 31.13
C ASP A 845 2.13 -22.41 30.66
N GLU A 846 1.19 -22.57 31.61
CA GLU A 846 -0.23 -22.78 31.30
C GLU A 846 -0.80 -21.60 30.50
N ASP A 847 -0.51 -20.37 30.91
CA ASP A 847 -0.94 -19.16 30.22
C ASP A 847 -0.30 -19.05 28.82
N ASP A 848 0.98 -19.42 28.66
CA ASP A 848 1.65 -19.46 27.35
C ASP A 848 0.98 -20.48 26.41
N LEU A 849 0.70 -21.69 26.91
CA LEU A 849 0.04 -22.76 26.18
C LEU A 849 -1.35 -22.34 25.68
N LEU A 850 -2.18 -21.76 26.55
CA LEU A 850 -3.54 -21.37 26.18
C LEU A 850 -3.57 -20.16 25.23
N ARG A 851 -2.61 -19.22 25.39
CA ARG A 851 -2.57 -18.00 24.58
C ARG A 851 -1.91 -18.19 23.21
N SER A 852 -0.87 -19.03 23.09
CA SER A 852 -0.07 -19.21 21.87
C SER A 852 -0.04 -20.68 21.46
N HIS A 853 -0.97 -21.10 20.58
CA HIS A 853 -1.13 -22.52 20.21
C HIS A 853 -1.11 -22.76 18.70
N TYR A 854 -0.57 -23.91 18.29
CA TYR A 854 -0.63 -24.38 16.89
C TYR A 854 -1.51 -25.62 16.81
N VAL A 855 -2.59 -25.54 16.04
CA VAL A 855 -3.48 -26.65 15.75
C VAL A 855 -3.06 -27.24 14.41
N GLN A 856 -2.43 -28.40 14.47
CA GLN A 856 -2.03 -29.13 13.29
C GLN A 856 -3.23 -29.89 12.71
N VAL A 857 -3.53 -29.59 11.44
CA VAL A 857 -4.64 -30.17 10.68
C VAL A 857 -4.11 -30.61 9.32
N GLU A 858 -4.10 -31.91 9.08
CA GLU A 858 -3.76 -32.46 7.76
C GLU A 858 -4.94 -32.23 6.81
N GLY A 859 -4.64 -31.75 5.60
CA GLY A 859 -5.68 -31.38 4.64
C GLY A 859 -5.17 -31.18 3.23
N ARG A 860 -6.09 -30.97 2.29
CA ARG A 860 -5.75 -30.81 0.88
C ARG A 860 -5.62 -29.33 0.52
N ARG A 861 -4.43 -28.94 0.07
CA ARG A 861 -4.18 -27.59 -0.47
C ARG A 861 -4.74 -27.47 -1.89
N VAL A 862 -5.88 -26.83 -2.04
CA VAL A 862 -6.57 -26.61 -3.33
C VAL A 862 -6.24 -25.21 -3.87
N LYS A 863 -5.96 -25.11 -5.17
CA LYS A 863 -5.69 -23.84 -5.86
C LYS A 863 -6.81 -23.54 -6.86
N ARG A 864 -7.46 -22.38 -6.72
CA ARG A 864 -8.51 -21.88 -7.61
C ARG A 864 -8.25 -20.40 -7.92
N ASN A 865 -8.33 -19.99 -9.18
CA ASN A 865 -8.12 -18.59 -9.61
C ASN A 865 -6.86 -17.94 -9.02
N LEU A 866 -5.72 -18.65 -9.06
CA LEU A 866 -4.42 -18.23 -8.48
C LEU A 866 -4.39 -18.04 -6.96
N SER A 867 -5.47 -18.37 -6.25
CA SER A 867 -5.60 -18.33 -4.80
C SER A 867 -5.69 -19.73 -4.21
N THR A 868 -5.46 -19.88 -2.90
CA THR A 868 -5.36 -21.18 -2.23
C THR A 868 -6.32 -21.30 -1.04
N VAL A 869 -6.74 -22.53 -0.73
CA VAL A 869 -7.52 -22.86 0.47
C VAL A 869 -7.19 -24.27 0.96
N VAL A 870 -7.38 -24.50 2.26
CA VAL A 870 -7.45 -25.83 2.89
C VAL A 870 -8.75 -25.89 3.67
N ARG A 871 -9.74 -26.63 3.18
CA ARG A 871 -11.10 -26.65 3.76
C ARG A 871 -11.14 -27.38 5.11
N GLU A 872 -10.23 -28.31 5.31
CA GLU A 872 -10.07 -29.06 6.55
C GLU A 872 -9.72 -28.15 7.74
N HIS A 873 -8.99 -27.05 7.52
CA HIS A 873 -8.76 -26.05 8.57
C HIS A 873 -10.08 -25.42 9.05
N ILE A 874 -10.99 -25.15 8.11
CA ILE A 874 -12.30 -24.55 8.37
C ILE A 874 -13.17 -25.54 9.18
N LEU A 875 -13.20 -26.81 8.75
CA LEU A 875 -13.90 -27.87 9.48
C LEU A 875 -13.35 -28.05 10.89
N ALA A 876 -12.03 -28.10 11.05
CA ALA A 876 -11.39 -28.24 12.34
C ALA A 876 -11.76 -27.09 13.29
N PHE A 877 -11.83 -25.85 12.79
CA PHE A 877 -12.29 -24.73 13.59
C PHE A 877 -13.75 -24.87 14.00
N PHE A 878 -14.67 -25.10 13.06
CA PHE A 878 -16.09 -25.13 13.41
C PHE A 878 -16.49 -26.33 14.27
N ASN A 879 -15.92 -27.51 14.00
CA ASN A 879 -16.28 -28.74 14.70
C ASN A 879 -15.59 -28.88 16.05
N LYS A 880 -14.50 -28.14 16.32
CA LYS A 880 -13.71 -28.30 17.57
C LYS A 880 -13.52 -27.02 18.38
N ILE A 881 -13.58 -25.83 17.77
CA ILE A 881 -13.21 -24.56 18.42
C ILE A 881 -14.42 -23.63 18.52
N PHE A 882 -15.17 -23.48 17.45
CA PHE A 882 -16.22 -22.46 17.31
C PHE A 882 -17.26 -22.52 18.41
N TRP A 883 -17.83 -23.70 18.70
CA TRP A 883 -18.95 -23.82 19.64
C TRP A 883 -18.57 -23.52 21.09
N ASP A 884 -17.33 -23.83 21.50
CA ASP A 884 -16.83 -23.43 22.81
C ASP A 884 -16.69 -21.90 22.89
N LEU A 885 -16.11 -21.26 21.86
CA LEU A 885 -15.99 -19.80 21.81
C LEU A 885 -17.34 -19.09 21.71
N HIS A 886 -18.30 -19.65 20.97
CA HIS A 886 -19.67 -19.14 20.85
C HIS A 886 -20.39 -19.24 22.20
N ALA A 887 -20.24 -20.34 22.93
CA ALA A 887 -20.79 -20.45 24.29
C ALA A 887 -20.18 -19.43 25.27
N TYR A 888 -18.94 -19.02 25.06
CA TYR A 888 -18.29 -18.01 25.90
C TYR A 888 -18.69 -16.57 25.53
N PHE A 889 -18.54 -16.17 24.27
CA PHE A 889 -18.79 -14.79 23.81
C PHE A 889 -20.25 -14.51 23.46
N GLY A 890 -21.00 -15.51 23.03
CA GLY A 890 -22.37 -15.39 22.53
C GLY A 890 -22.49 -14.28 21.48
N PRO A 891 -23.35 -13.26 21.69
CA PRO A 891 -23.57 -12.17 20.74
C PRO A 891 -22.37 -11.22 20.58
N GLU A 892 -21.32 -11.36 21.39
CA GLU A 892 -20.12 -10.52 21.30
C GLU A 892 -19.00 -11.18 20.48
N MET A 893 -19.27 -12.32 19.83
CA MET A 893 -18.25 -13.10 19.12
C MET A 893 -17.60 -12.33 17.97
N HIS A 894 -18.37 -11.56 17.21
CA HIS A 894 -17.87 -10.79 16.05
C HIS A 894 -16.76 -9.79 16.40
N ASP A 895 -16.92 -9.09 17.51
CA ASP A 895 -15.98 -8.06 17.97
C ASP A 895 -14.77 -8.66 18.71
N ASN A 896 -14.90 -9.87 19.25
CA ASN A 896 -13.86 -10.50 20.08
C ASN A 896 -13.04 -11.57 19.35
N VAL A 897 -13.59 -12.23 18.31
CA VAL A 897 -12.93 -13.31 17.59
C VAL A 897 -12.76 -12.92 16.12
N THR A 898 -11.51 -12.89 15.66
CA THR A 898 -11.17 -12.63 14.26
C THR A 898 -10.43 -13.81 13.66
N VAL A 899 -10.91 -14.30 12.52
CA VAL A 899 -10.18 -15.24 11.67
C VAL A 899 -9.39 -14.44 10.63
N ILE A 900 -8.08 -14.62 10.62
CA ILE A 900 -7.15 -14.01 9.67
C ILE A 900 -6.72 -15.08 8.69
N VAL A 901 -7.00 -14.86 7.41
CA VAL A 901 -6.64 -15.78 6.34
C VAL A 901 -5.59 -15.19 5.41
N ALA A 902 -4.69 -16.04 4.90
CA ALA A 902 -3.72 -15.61 3.90
C ALA A 902 -4.42 -15.26 2.57
N TYR A 903 -5.25 -16.18 2.07
CA TYR A 903 -5.69 -16.19 0.68
C TYR A 903 -7.15 -15.74 0.53
N LYS A 904 -7.49 -15.16 -0.62
CA LYS A 904 -8.86 -14.71 -0.94
C LYS A 904 -9.84 -15.89 -1.04
N GLU A 905 -9.43 -16.98 -1.68
CA GLU A 905 -10.23 -18.23 -1.76
C GLU A 905 -10.48 -18.82 -0.36
N ALA A 906 -9.49 -18.81 0.53
CA ALA A 906 -9.71 -19.19 1.92
C ALA A 906 -10.75 -18.29 2.59
N ARG A 907 -10.62 -16.96 2.46
CA ARG A 907 -11.61 -16.00 3.00
C ARG A 907 -13.02 -16.33 2.50
N PHE A 908 -13.14 -16.61 1.21
CA PHE A 908 -14.38 -16.99 0.58
C PHE A 908 -14.96 -18.24 1.23
N CYS A 909 -14.23 -19.37 1.29
CA CYS A 909 -14.72 -20.60 1.92
C CYS A 909 -15.09 -20.41 3.41
N TRP A 910 -14.33 -19.61 4.16
CA TRP A 910 -14.68 -19.24 5.53
C TRP A 910 -16.03 -18.52 5.62
N GLN A 911 -16.26 -17.55 4.73
CA GLN A 911 -17.55 -16.85 4.65
C GLN A 911 -18.69 -17.79 4.24
N GLN A 912 -18.45 -18.78 3.38
CA GLN A 912 -19.45 -19.80 3.03
C GLN A 912 -19.87 -20.61 4.26
N ALA A 913 -18.89 -21.08 5.05
CA ALA A 913 -19.15 -21.82 6.28
C ALA A 913 -19.96 -21.00 7.29
N LEU A 914 -19.60 -19.73 7.50
CA LEU A 914 -20.34 -18.81 8.38
C LEU A 914 -21.80 -18.68 7.96
N LYS A 915 -22.07 -18.40 6.68
CA LYS A 915 -23.45 -18.27 6.17
C LYS A 915 -24.24 -19.57 6.25
N HIS A 916 -23.59 -20.69 5.98
CA HIS A 916 -24.21 -22.01 6.14
C HIS A 916 -24.70 -22.20 7.59
N LEU A 917 -23.85 -21.90 8.58
CA LEU A 917 -24.21 -21.99 9.99
C LEU A 917 -25.32 -20.98 10.38
N MET A 918 -25.32 -19.76 9.84
CA MET A 918 -26.43 -18.81 10.04
C MET A 918 -27.77 -19.42 9.61
N ARG A 919 -27.81 -20.07 8.44
CA ARG A 919 -29.04 -20.66 7.89
C ARG A 919 -29.49 -21.88 8.68
N VAL A 920 -28.57 -22.83 8.93
CA VAL A 920 -28.90 -24.12 9.56
C VAL A 920 -29.19 -23.96 11.05
N HIS A 921 -28.49 -23.06 11.75
CA HIS A 921 -28.61 -22.90 13.20
C HIS A 921 -29.26 -21.58 13.63
N LYS A 922 -29.73 -20.75 12.69
CA LYS A 922 -30.39 -19.46 12.97
C LYS A 922 -29.53 -18.49 13.78
N LEU A 923 -28.21 -18.53 13.60
CA LEU A 923 -27.26 -17.62 14.25
C LEU A 923 -27.29 -16.24 13.61
N THR A 924 -27.08 -15.20 14.42
CA THR A 924 -26.92 -13.83 13.93
C THR A 924 -25.47 -13.53 13.52
N ALA A 925 -25.26 -12.48 12.72
CA ALA A 925 -23.91 -12.08 12.31
C ALA A 925 -23.00 -11.66 13.49
N ARG A 926 -23.59 -11.22 14.61
CA ARG A 926 -22.87 -10.84 15.83
C ARG A 926 -22.34 -12.05 16.61
N GLU A 927 -23.02 -13.19 16.47
CA GLU A 927 -22.64 -14.47 17.06
C GLU A 927 -21.61 -15.25 16.24
N LEU A 928 -21.05 -14.63 15.20
CA LEU A 928 -20.09 -15.25 14.31
C LEU A 928 -18.78 -14.47 14.30
N PRO A 929 -17.62 -15.14 14.16
CA PRO A 929 -16.34 -14.45 14.10
C PRO A 929 -16.23 -13.60 12.83
N SER A 930 -15.48 -12.50 12.92
CA SER A 930 -15.13 -11.72 11.72
C SER A 930 -14.03 -12.40 10.93
N VAL A 931 -14.05 -12.31 9.59
CA VAL A 931 -13.06 -12.95 8.69
C VAL A 931 -12.42 -11.93 7.77
N MET A 932 -11.10 -11.84 7.81
CA MET A 932 -10.33 -10.88 7.01
C MET A 932 -9.04 -11.47 6.46
N THR A 933 -8.54 -10.89 5.38
CA THR A 933 -7.21 -11.26 4.87
C THR A 933 -6.12 -10.64 5.74
N ILE A 934 -4.91 -11.19 5.72
CA ILE A 934 -3.74 -10.60 6.42
C ILE A 934 -3.62 -9.10 6.07
N ASP A 935 -3.67 -8.74 4.79
CA ASP A 935 -3.44 -7.37 4.32
C ASP A 935 -4.52 -6.37 4.77
N SER A 936 -5.77 -6.84 4.88
CA SER A 936 -6.90 -6.03 5.35
C SER A 936 -7.06 -6.02 6.88
N SER A 937 -6.35 -6.91 7.58
CA SER A 937 -6.25 -6.92 9.05
C SER A 937 -5.27 -5.89 9.61
N GLN A 938 -4.46 -5.26 8.74
CA GLN A 938 -3.55 -4.20 9.19
C GLN A 938 -4.33 -3.04 9.83
N GLY A 939 -3.83 -2.52 10.96
CA GLY A 939 -4.52 -1.51 11.77
C GLY A 939 -5.54 -2.05 12.78
N THR A 940 -6.03 -3.29 12.64
CA THR A 940 -7.09 -3.81 13.54
C THR A 940 -6.57 -4.74 14.64
N GLU A 941 -7.46 -5.08 15.58
CA GLU A 941 -7.17 -5.91 16.74
C GLU A 941 -8.43 -6.64 17.22
N ALA A 942 -8.25 -7.79 17.89
CA ALA A 942 -9.31 -8.59 18.48
C ALA A 942 -8.81 -9.33 19.73
N THR A 943 -9.72 -9.70 20.64
CA THR A 943 -9.40 -10.49 21.84
C THR A 943 -8.70 -11.80 21.47
N ILE A 944 -9.28 -12.52 20.50
CA ILE A 944 -8.76 -13.79 19.96
C ILE A 944 -8.54 -13.67 18.46
N THR A 945 -7.41 -14.17 17.98
CA THR A 945 -7.17 -14.35 16.54
C THR A 945 -6.89 -15.80 16.19
N ILE A 946 -7.58 -16.28 15.16
CA ILE A 946 -7.30 -17.58 14.53
C ILE A 946 -6.65 -17.32 13.18
N VAL A 947 -5.44 -17.81 12.97
CA VAL A 947 -4.66 -17.56 11.75
C VAL A 947 -4.64 -18.82 10.88
N ASP A 948 -5.19 -18.71 9.68
CA ASP A 948 -5.17 -19.76 8.67
C ASP A 948 -4.37 -19.29 7.44
N CYS A 949 -3.14 -19.79 7.32
CA CYS A 949 -2.30 -19.48 6.17
C CYS A 949 -2.49 -20.47 5.00
N SER A 950 -3.37 -21.46 5.11
CA SER A 950 -3.57 -22.52 4.10
C SER A 950 -2.27 -23.20 3.66
N VAL A 951 -1.34 -23.38 4.61
CA VAL A 951 -0.07 -24.09 4.44
C VAL A 951 -0.19 -25.49 5.01
N GLN A 952 0.32 -26.48 4.27
CA GLN A 952 0.32 -27.89 4.67
C GLN A 952 1.73 -28.45 4.90
N GLN A 953 2.68 -28.06 4.05
CA GLN A 953 4.05 -28.55 4.10
C GLN A 953 5.03 -27.48 3.61
N TYR A 954 6.33 -27.71 3.82
CA TYR A 954 7.38 -26.83 3.32
C TYR A 954 8.54 -27.62 2.68
N ARG A 955 8.35 -28.04 1.42
CA ARG A 955 9.39 -28.75 0.63
C ARG A 955 10.03 -27.84 -0.42
N LYS A 956 9.27 -26.86 -0.93
CA LYS A 956 9.71 -25.85 -1.90
C LYS A 956 9.06 -24.50 -1.61
N ASP A 957 9.65 -23.41 -2.11
CA ASP A 957 9.16 -22.04 -1.87
C ASP A 957 7.68 -21.84 -2.30
N SER A 958 7.24 -22.54 -3.35
CA SER A 958 5.84 -22.48 -3.82
C SER A 958 4.81 -23.15 -2.90
N ASP A 959 5.24 -23.95 -1.91
CA ASP A 959 4.34 -24.54 -0.91
C ASP A 959 3.84 -23.49 0.10
N ILE A 960 4.70 -22.53 0.46
CA ILE A 960 4.38 -21.38 1.32
C ILE A 960 3.80 -20.23 0.49
N GLY A 961 4.31 -20.01 -0.72
CA GLY A 961 3.90 -18.90 -1.58
C GLY A 961 4.28 -17.54 -0.98
N PHE A 962 3.41 -16.53 -1.10
CA PHE A 962 3.71 -15.17 -0.62
C PHE A 962 3.81 -15.05 0.92
N ILE A 963 3.47 -16.11 1.67
CA ILE A 963 3.61 -16.17 3.12
C ILE A 963 5.09 -16.29 3.56
N ASP A 964 6.02 -16.45 2.61
CA ASP A 964 7.47 -16.35 2.84
C ASP A 964 7.89 -14.93 3.28
N ASP A 965 7.04 -13.93 3.05
CA ASP A 965 7.23 -12.57 3.55
C ASP A 965 7.00 -12.50 5.08
N ASP A 966 8.10 -12.38 5.82
CA ASP A 966 8.11 -12.17 7.29
C ASP A 966 7.20 -11.00 7.73
N ARG A 967 7.03 -9.95 6.90
CA ARG A 967 6.18 -8.78 7.21
C ARG A 967 4.70 -9.16 7.31
N ARG A 968 4.23 -10.08 6.46
CA ARG A 968 2.84 -10.58 6.48
C ARG A 968 2.56 -11.39 7.73
N ILE A 969 3.50 -12.24 8.12
CA ILE A 969 3.38 -13.01 9.37
C ILE A 969 3.44 -12.07 10.59
N ASN A 970 4.30 -11.05 10.57
CA ASN A 970 4.31 -10.03 11.62
C ASN A 970 2.95 -9.34 11.78
N VAL A 971 2.30 -8.95 10.67
CA VAL A 971 0.93 -8.39 10.72
C VAL A 971 -0.04 -9.39 11.34
N ALA A 972 -0.11 -10.62 10.83
CA ALA A 972 -1.03 -11.65 11.32
C ALA A 972 -0.83 -11.92 12.82
N MET A 973 0.42 -11.95 13.28
CA MET A 973 0.77 -12.27 14.67
C MET A 973 0.44 -11.18 15.67
N THR A 974 0.31 -9.93 15.22
CA THR A 974 0.21 -8.76 16.10
C THR A 974 -1.21 -8.16 16.15
N ARG A 975 -2.21 -8.95 15.74
CA ARG A 975 -3.64 -8.57 15.80
C ARG A 975 -4.31 -9.00 17.11
N ALA A 976 -3.88 -10.10 17.73
CA ALA A 976 -4.45 -10.59 18.99
C ALA A 976 -4.15 -9.64 20.16
N GLN A 977 -5.09 -9.50 21.09
CA GLN A 977 -4.84 -8.88 22.39
C GLN A 977 -4.51 -9.94 23.44
N GLU A 978 -5.25 -11.05 23.47
CA GLU A 978 -5.13 -12.06 24.52
C GLU A 978 -4.71 -13.43 23.99
N VAL A 979 -5.29 -13.92 22.89
CA VAL A 979 -5.09 -15.31 22.40
C VAL A 979 -4.83 -15.33 20.90
N ARG A 980 -3.83 -16.11 20.46
CA ARG A 980 -3.45 -16.30 19.07
C ARG A 980 -3.21 -17.78 18.76
N TRP A 981 -4.09 -18.37 17.95
CA TRP A 981 -3.93 -19.74 17.49
C TRP A 981 -3.70 -19.79 15.98
N PHE A 982 -2.89 -20.76 15.52
CA PHE A 982 -2.63 -21.02 14.12
C PHE A 982 -3.25 -22.35 13.69
N LEU A 983 -3.83 -22.38 12.49
CA LEU A 983 -4.30 -23.60 11.82
C LEU A 983 -3.38 -23.88 10.62
N GLY A 984 -2.82 -25.10 10.55
CA GLY A 984 -1.94 -25.48 9.44
C GLY A 984 -1.50 -26.94 9.48
N GLY A 985 -0.86 -27.42 8.42
CA GLY A 985 -0.31 -28.78 8.38
C GLY A 985 1.03 -28.92 9.10
N SER A 986 1.63 -30.11 9.00
CA SER A 986 2.88 -30.47 9.71
C SER A 986 4.08 -29.56 9.44
N CYS A 987 4.25 -29.03 8.22
CA CYS A 987 5.34 -28.10 7.87
C CYS A 987 6.76 -28.52 8.34
N SER A 988 7.01 -29.82 8.50
CA SER A 988 8.27 -30.35 9.01
C SER A 988 9.42 -30.10 8.03
N ALA A 989 10.48 -29.43 8.46
CA ALA A 989 11.60 -28.99 7.61
C ALA A 989 12.72 -30.04 7.42
N HIS A 990 12.42 -31.34 7.57
CA HIS A 990 13.47 -32.34 7.87
C HIS A 990 14.41 -32.75 6.73
N GLU A 991 14.16 -32.43 5.45
CA GLU A 991 15.05 -32.86 4.36
C GLU A 991 15.28 -31.77 3.29
N ARG A 992 16.54 -31.30 3.21
CA ARG A 992 17.17 -30.27 2.32
C ARG A 992 17.04 -28.79 2.77
N TYR A 993 17.98 -28.33 3.60
CA TYR A 993 18.16 -26.90 3.96
C TYR A 993 19.61 -26.38 3.91
N SER A 994 20.43 -26.81 2.94
CA SER A 994 21.83 -26.38 2.84
C SER A 994 22.06 -25.02 2.14
N ARG A 995 21.01 -24.30 1.69
CA ARG A 995 21.14 -23.15 0.76
C ARG A 995 20.48 -21.83 1.18
N ARG A 996 19.65 -21.79 2.23
CA ARG A 996 19.04 -20.54 2.74
C ARG A 996 19.64 -20.18 4.09
N THR A 997 19.89 -18.89 4.31
CA THR A 997 20.40 -18.32 5.57
C THR A 997 19.33 -18.18 6.66
N LYS A 998 18.03 -18.16 6.31
CA LYS A 998 16.90 -18.01 7.26
C LYS A 998 15.64 -18.75 6.78
N LEU A 999 14.96 -19.45 7.69
CA LEU A 999 13.65 -20.09 7.45
C LEU A 999 12.50 -19.06 7.47
N PRO A 1000 11.39 -19.28 6.72
CA PRO A 1000 10.22 -18.42 6.74
C PRO A 1000 9.65 -18.28 8.17
N ALA A 1001 9.18 -17.08 8.56
CA ALA A 1001 8.63 -16.85 9.89
C ALA A 1001 7.52 -17.83 10.30
N TYR A 1002 6.63 -18.20 9.37
CA TYR A 1002 5.57 -19.18 9.62
C TYR A 1002 6.13 -20.51 10.15
N VAL A 1003 7.16 -21.04 9.46
CA VAL A 1003 7.80 -22.32 9.81
C VAL A 1003 8.58 -22.19 11.12
N ARG A 1004 9.29 -21.07 11.32
CA ARG A 1004 9.98 -20.78 12.59
C ARG A 1004 9.01 -20.75 13.77
N TYR A 1005 7.81 -20.18 13.60
CA TYR A 1005 6.80 -20.13 14.65
C TYR A 1005 6.20 -21.51 14.94
N ARG A 1006 5.87 -22.28 13.90
CA ARG A 1006 5.39 -23.67 14.09
C ARG A 1006 6.40 -24.50 14.87
N ASN A 1007 7.68 -24.40 14.54
CA ASN A 1007 8.74 -25.11 15.26
C ASN A 1007 8.86 -24.60 16.71
N HIS A 1008 8.74 -23.29 16.93
CA HIS A 1008 8.72 -22.71 18.28
C HIS A 1008 7.57 -23.27 19.13
N THR A 1009 6.36 -23.37 18.59
CA THR A 1009 5.21 -23.95 19.30
C THR A 1009 5.40 -25.45 19.60
N ASP A 1010 5.99 -26.20 18.67
CA ASP A 1010 6.31 -27.61 18.84
C ASP A 1010 7.33 -27.82 19.99
N THR A 1011 8.42 -27.04 20.00
CA THR A 1011 9.44 -27.10 21.07
C THR A 1011 8.93 -26.76 22.47
N ARG A 1012 7.79 -26.03 22.56
CA ARG A 1012 7.14 -25.68 23.83
C ARG A 1012 5.99 -26.61 24.22
N ASN A 1013 5.73 -27.67 23.46
CA ASN A 1013 4.56 -28.55 23.62
C ASN A 1013 3.20 -27.81 23.49
N ASN A 1014 3.19 -26.70 22.73
CA ASN A 1014 2.00 -25.90 22.43
C ASN A 1014 1.45 -26.25 21.04
N LEU A 1015 1.41 -27.55 20.74
CA LEU A 1015 0.91 -28.10 19.48
C LEU A 1015 -0.15 -29.17 19.78
N SER A 1016 -1.23 -29.20 19.01
CA SER A 1016 -2.23 -30.26 19.09
C SER A 1016 -2.68 -30.68 17.70
N ASN A 1017 -2.89 -31.99 17.53
CA ASN A 1017 -3.37 -32.54 16.27
C ASN A 1017 -4.88 -32.66 16.31
N PHE A 1018 -5.58 -31.92 15.44
CA PHE A 1018 -7.01 -32.12 15.23
C PHE A 1018 -7.15 -33.04 14.02
N GLY A 1019 -7.45 -34.31 14.27
CA GLY A 1019 -7.68 -35.30 13.21
C GLY A 1019 -8.98 -35.04 12.44
N GLY A 1020 -9.16 -35.73 11.32
CA GLY A 1020 -10.35 -35.66 10.48
C GLY A 1020 -10.12 -36.27 9.10
N ASP A 1021 -11.21 -36.47 8.35
CA ASP A 1021 -11.14 -36.99 6.98
C ASP A 1021 -10.67 -35.92 6.00
N ILE A 1022 -9.76 -36.29 5.11
CA ILE A 1022 -9.32 -35.42 4.01
C ILE A 1022 -10.47 -35.29 2.99
N LEU A 1023 -10.80 -34.06 2.62
CA LEU A 1023 -11.91 -33.78 1.72
C LEU A 1023 -11.54 -34.06 0.24
N PRO A 1024 -12.54 -34.39 -0.60
CA PRO A 1024 -12.33 -34.47 -2.04
C PRO A 1024 -11.96 -33.10 -2.63
N ALA A 1025 -11.26 -33.11 -3.78
CA ALA A 1025 -10.75 -31.87 -4.40
C ALA A 1025 -11.86 -30.96 -4.94
N ASP A 1026 -12.92 -31.56 -5.50
CA ASP A 1026 -14.07 -30.87 -6.07
C ASP A 1026 -14.83 -30.01 -5.06
N GLY A 1027 -14.74 -30.34 -3.77
CA GLY A 1027 -15.37 -29.60 -2.69
C GLY A 1027 -16.88 -29.73 -2.67
N VAL A 1028 -17.45 -30.81 -3.19
CA VAL A 1028 -18.90 -31.06 -3.08
C VAL A 1028 -19.23 -31.54 -1.66
N GLY A 1029 -20.31 -31.04 -1.06
CA GLY A 1029 -20.85 -31.50 0.22
C GLY A 1029 -20.01 -31.17 1.47
N TRP A 1030 -18.91 -30.42 1.36
CA TRP A 1030 -18.04 -30.16 2.53
C TRP A 1030 -18.71 -29.34 3.64
N LEU A 1031 -19.67 -28.48 3.28
CA LEU A 1031 -20.42 -27.68 4.25
C LEU A 1031 -21.32 -28.55 5.14
N GLU A 1032 -21.83 -29.66 4.60
CA GLU A 1032 -22.70 -30.60 5.34
C GLU A 1032 -21.93 -31.35 6.44
N LYS A 1033 -20.60 -31.31 6.39
CA LYS A 1033 -19.71 -31.88 7.42
C LYS A 1033 -19.43 -30.91 8.58
N LEU A 1034 -20.03 -29.73 8.57
CA LEU A 1034 -20.00 -28.81 9.72
C LEU A 1034 -20.95 -29.32 10.80
N GLU A 1035 -20.39 -29.79 11.91
CA GLU A 1035 -21.13 -30.43 12.99
C GLU A 1035 -21.51 -29.39 14.06
N LYS A 1036 -22.76 -29.45 14.54
CA LYS A 1036 -23.18 -28.70 15.72
C LYS A 1036 -22.72 -29.43 16.98
N GLN A 1037 -22.15 -28.70 17.92
CA GLN A 1037 -21.85 -29.20 19.26
C GLN A 1037 -22.61 -28.38 20.29
N ASP A 1038 -23.42 -29.04 21.13
CA ASP A 1038 -24.07 -28.38 22.26
C ASP A 1038 -23.04 -28.18 23.39
N VAL A 1039 -22.69 -26.93 23.64
CA VAL A 1039 -21.70 -26.53 24.64
C VAL A 1039 -22.35 -25.72 25.75
N SER A 1040 -22.09 -26.12 26.99
CA SER A 1040 -22.38 -25.32 28.19
C SER A 1040 -21.07 -24.97 28.91
N LEU A 1041 -20.95 -23.74 29.38
CA LEU A 1041 -19.83 -23.23 30.18
C LEU A 1041 -20.35 -22.72 31.52
N GLN A 1042 -19.54 -22.88 32.58
CA GLN A 1042 -19.88 -22.39 33.93
C GLN A 1042 -19.73 -20.86 34.06
N LYS A 1043 -18.85 -20.25 33.25
CA LYS A 1043 -18.64 -18.81 33.17
C LYS A 1043 -18.69 -18.35 31.71
N THR A 1044 -19.38 -17.24 31.49
CA THR A 1044 -19.53 -16.59 30.19
C THR A 1044 -18.79 -15.25 30.16
N PHE A 1045 -18.63 -14.67 28.97
CA PHE A 1045 -18.05 -13.34 28.81
C PHE A 1045 -18.84 -12.26 29.57
N ALA A 1046 -20.18 -12.39 29.64
CA ALA A 1046 -21.03 -11.48 30.40
C ALA A 1046 -20.78 -11.55 31.92
N ASP A 1047 -20.43 -12.73 32.44
CA ASP A 1047 -20.07 -12.89 33.85
C ASP A 1047 -18.75 -12.18 34.17
N ASP A 1048 -17.77 -12.28 33.27
CA ASP A 1048 -16.48 -11.62 33.42
C ASP A 1048 -16.60 -10.10 33.33
N MET A 1049 -17.43 -9.59 32.41
CA MET A 1049 -17.69 -8.15 32.29
C MET A 1049 -18.38 -7.57 33.54
N ARG A 1050 -19.36 -8.28 34.11
CA ARG A 1050 -20.01 -7.90 35.39
C ARG A 1050 -19.01 -7.84 36.54
N ARG A 1051 -18.08 -8.80 36.61
CA ARG A 1051 -17.03 -8.83 37.63
C ARG A 1051 -16.05 -7.66 37.51
N LEU A 1052 -15.75 -7.21 36.29
CA LEU A 1052 -14.81 -6.14 36.01
C LEU A 1052 -15.41 -4.73 36.20
N GLY A 1053 -16.69 -4.62 36.62
CA GLY A 1053 -17.33 -3.34 36.94
C GLY A 1053 -17.55 -2.43 35.74
N ARG A 1054 -17.76 -3.01 34.56
CA ARG A 1054 -18.15 -2.29 33.33
C ARG A 1054 -19.64 -2.35 33.08
#